data_AF-A0A2C5YQA7-F1
#
_entry.id   AF-A0A2C5YQA7-F1
#
_cell.length_a   1.000
_cell.length_b   1.000
_cell.length_c   1.000
_cell.angle_alpha   90.00
_cell.angle_beta   90.00
_cell.angle_gamma   90.00
#
_symmetry.space_group_name_H-M   'P 1'
#
loop_
_entity.id
_entity.type
_entity.pdbx_description
1 polymer ?
#
loop_
_entity_poly.entity_id
_entity_poly.type
_entity_poly.pdbx_seq_one_letter_code
_entity_poly.pdbx_strand_id
1 'polypeptide(L)'
;MSGHSDTNAPFQPVTDCQVCLDIWRHFVDPESAQKVIFGSSQDAHSILCSVHGPLAKDFVDYVKTCHEHEQHQIDSNDVGLLPRGQGSSVWLTESNSKLGIVWSLLLVRRENILGHPGTGRLLDPEWVDLDIIKEWKRMCLTDHGAKCHNPLKVWPVRPAWLIDVEKRCIVPGQSPGEFVALSYRWGDATPVVVDADTLARLREPYALDGFNELDRSAPIIRHAMHVTAVLGERYLWADVLCIPRGEDQVMTEQLKMMGAIYANAFVTIIAGDGDSQEGLFGLRGVSSPRDLRQRVIPFGEEKLFVRNTDIFSLQNGPYHDRGWTYQEYKLARRRLFFHSHELHWECTCSVWHEEMIPGAEADKYLDPRPHVIIAGFPDLESLSHITGRYNEKLLRYDEDALPAITGLLSVMSRSFTGGFLYGIPEMFFDRALGWGPPWIPFLQLRRRTPSHLPEGRRLSPSGLPSWSWIGWEGLVSYGISEACRINRRVREIGETTPITEWYTSNSPHDPPSRRRRIRSTWFENRDGYKDFTRPLPAGWTRHEDPPRIHPDGCARYTFTHADLPDDDSENAAWFYPFPVPEVGETMPPCMPEQTRYLFCETERVWLRGYRDPHRTDVDGMPNKSVGLRSCSGIRVGCLDLPDLDSLSLFPEFTDDTEGLRVELVALYKSAVVQQPYVKGETGTTGPKINSSSHYAVLWIEWKEGVAYRLANGKVNAAAWLELEPDTVSLVLG
;
A
#
# COMPACT_ATOMS: atom_id res chain seq x y z
N MET A 1 61.61 13.91 13.41
CA MET A 1 60.48 14.73 12.91
C MET A 1 60.19 14.29 11.49
N SER A 2 59.34 13.29 11.33
CA SER A 2 58.86 12.75 10.06
C SER A 2 57.42 13.22 9.89
N GLY A 3 57.16 14.00 8.85
CA GLY A 3 55.85 14.57 8.56
C GLY A 3 54.87 13.53 8.01
N HIS A 4 53.65 13.58 8.50
CA HIS A 4 52.46 13.08 7.80
C HIS A 4 51.82 14.28 7.10
N SER A 5 51.83 14.27 5.77
CA SER A 5 50.98 15.14 4.95
C SER A 5 49.69 14.38 4.65
N ASP A 6 48.63 14.68 5.41
CA ASP A 6 47.26 14.40 5.01
C ASP A 6 46.94 15.25 3.77
N THR A 7 46.77 14.60 2.62
CA THR A 7 46.18 15.23 1.42
C THR A 7 45.05 14.35 0.90
N ASN A 8 43.91 14.36 1.60
CA ASN A 8 42.61 13.96 1.03
C ASN A 8 42.05 15.12 0.20
N ALA A 9 42.68 15.43 -0.94
CA ALA A 9 42.09 16.34 -1.91
C ALA A 9 41.05 15.55 -2.73
N PRO A 10 39.77 15.99 -2.82
CA PRO A 10 38.76 15.30 -3.61
C PRO A 10 39.14 15.28 -5.09
N PHE A 11 38.89 14.15 -5.76
CA PHE A 11 39.11 14.00 -7.20
C PHE A 11 38.32 15.05 -7.99
N GLN A 12 39.00 15.82 -8.85
CA GLN A 12 38.39 16.82 -9.73
C GLN A 12 38.51 16.38 -11.20
N PRO A 13 37.42 16.48 -11.99
CA PRO A 13 37.45 16.13 -13.40
C PRO A 13 38.24 17.18 -14.19
N VAL A 14 38.96 16.74 -15.21
CA VAL A 14 39.68 17.62 -16.12
C VAL A 14 38.69 18.18 -17.15
N THR A 15 38.08 19.33 -16.84
CA THR A 15 37.20 20.04 -17.78
C THR A 15 37.17 21.54 -17.52
N ASP A 16 37.24 22.34 -18.60
CA ASP A 16 37.10 23.80 -18.56
C ASP A 16 35.62 24.25 -18.71
N CYS A 17 34.68 23.31 -18.86
CA CYS A 17 33.27 23.62 -19.05
C CYS A 17 32.55 23.79 -17.70
N GLN A 18 32.03 24.99 -17.43
CA GLN A 18 31.32 25.29 -16.17
C GLN A 18 30.11 24.38 -15.94
N VAL A 19 29.33 24.08 -16.98
CA VAL A 19 28.18 23.17 -16.88
C VAL A 19 28.64 21.77 -16.45
N CYS A 20 29.75 21.27 -16.97
CA CYS A 20 30.30 19.98 -16.56
C CYS A 20 30.76 19.98 -15.09
N LEU A 21 31.37 21.08 -14.64
CA LEU A 21 31.74 21.25 -13.22
C LEU A 21 30.49 21.28 -12.32
N ASP A 22 29.42 21.94 -12.77
CA ASP A 22 28.17 22.00 -12.01
C ASP A 22 27.48 20.63 -11.96
N ILE A 23 27.43 19.88 -13.06
CA ILE A 23 26.98 18.48 -13.09
C ILE A 23 27.80 17.64 -12.11
N TRP A 24 29.13 17.81 -12.10
CA TRP A 24 30.02 17.08 -11.20
C TRP A 24 29.75 17.39 -9.71
N ARG A 25 29.43 18.65 -9.38
CA ARG A 25 29.07 19.05 -8.01
C ARG A 25 27.86 18.27 -7.50
N HIS A 26 26.89 17.92 -8.35
CA HIS A 26 25.76 17.08 -7.93
C HIS A 26 26.18 15.69 -7.42
N PHE A 27 27.34 15.16 -7.84
CA PHE A 27 27.84 13.86 -7.37
C PHE A 27 28.80 13.97 -6.18
N VAL A 28 29.51 15.09 -6.02
CA VAL A 28 30.52 15.28 -4.96
C VAL A 28 29.94 15.97 -3.73
N ASP A 29 29.08 16.95 -3.94
CA ASP A 29 28.49 17.80 -2.89
C ASP A 29 27.03 18.15 -3.25
N PRO A 30 26.13 17.16 -3.18
CA PRO A 30 24.73 17.33 -3.57
C PRO A 30 24.00 18.38 -2.72
N GLU A 31 24.44 18.64 -1.49
CA GLU A 31 23.81 19.63 -0.59
C GLU A 31 24.06 21.07 -1.06
N SER A 32 25.23 21.36 -1.64
CA SER A 32 25.55 22.70 -2.16
C SER A 32 25.23 22.87 -3.64
N ALA A 33 24.96 21.77 -4.35
CA ALA A 33 24.73 21.75 -5.79
C ALA A 33 23.49 22.57 -6.19
N GLN A 34 23.66 23.47 -7.16
CA GLN A 34 22.59 24.29 -7.73
C GLN A 34 21.94 23.61 -8.93
N LYS A 35 20.70 23.99 -9.26
CA LYS A 35 20.01 23.58 -10.48
C LYS A 35 20.87 23.89 -11.71
N VAL A 36 21.00 22.92 -12.61
CA VAL A 36 21.68 23.08 -13.92
C VAL A 36 20.62 23.19 -15.01
N ILE A 37 20.75 24.16 -15.92
CA ILE A 37 19.82 24.35 -17.04
C ILE A 37 20.59 24.20 -18.35
N PHE A 38 20.18 23.26 -19.18
CA PHE A 38 20.71 23.02 -20.52
C PHE A 38 20.03 23.89 -21.59
N GLY A 39 18.86 24.46 -21.29
CA GLY A 39 18.06 25.30 -22.19
C GLY A 39 16.76 24.62 -22.61
N SER A 40 16.20 25.02 -23.75
CA SER A 40 15.08 24.29 -24.38
C SER A 40 15.51 22.92 -24.90
N SER A 41 14.55 22.08 -25.26
CA SER A 41 14.82 20.80 -25.93
C SER A 41 15.62 20.95 -27.23
N GLN A 42 15.45 22.06 -27.95
CA GLN A 42 16.21 22.39 -29.17
C GLN A 42 17.63 22.86 -28.86
N ASP A 43 17.80 23.66 -27.81
CA ASP A 43 19.10 24.13 -27.35
C ASP A 43 19.95 22.97 -26.85
N ALA A 44 19.35 22.06 -26.07
CA ALA A 44 20.00 20.87 -25.54
C ALA A 44 20.53 19.93 -26.64
N HIS A 45 19.82 19.82 -27.77
CA HIS A 45 20.28 19.04 -28.93
C HIS A 45 21.41 19.72 -29.72
N SER A 46 21.64 21.01 -29.49
CA SER A 46 22.64 21.84 -30.17
C SER A 46 23.87 22.10 -29.28
N ILE A 47 23.97 21.45 -28.11
CA ILE A 47 25.13 21.53 -27.21
C ILE A 47 26.38 20.93 -27.87
N LEU A 48 27.42 21.75 -28.02
CA LEU A 48 28.69 21.36 -28.64
C LEU A 48 29.72 20.80 -27.65
N CYS A 49 29.46 20.84 -26.34
CA CYS A 49 30.38 20.32 -25.35
C CYS A 49 30.52 18.80 -25.51
N SER A 50 31.75 18.31 -25.72
CA SER A 50 32.04 16.89 -25.90
C SER A 50 31.81 16.04 -24.64
N VAL A 51 31.69 16.66 -23.46
CA VAL A 51 31.52 15.98 -22.17
C VAL A 51 30.04 15.81 -21.81
N HIS A 52 29.25 16.89 -21.73
CA HIS A 52 27.83 16.80 -21.34
C HIS A 52 26.85 16.81 -22.53
N GLY A 53 27.30 17.16 -23.74
CA GLY A 53 26.47 17.14 -24.94
C GLY A 53 25.84 15.78 -25.25
N PRO A 54 26.58 14.65 -25.15
CA PRO A 54 26.01 13.31 -25.31
C PRO A 54 24.86 13.03 -24.33
N LEU A 55 25.02 13.41 -23.05
CA LEU A 55 23.99 13.23 -22.02
C LEU A 55 22.71 14.01 -22.35
N ALA A 56 22.84 15.30 -22.68
CA ALA A 56 21.69 16.15 -22.98
C ALA A 56 20.95 15.68 -24.24
N LYS A 57 21.71 15.33 -25.29
CA LYS A 57 21.13 14.83 -26.54
C LYS A 57 20.37 13.52 -26.34
N ASP A 58 20.99 12.55 -25.65
CA ASP A 58 20.40 11.23 -25.45
C ASP A 58 19.10 11.31 -24.63
N PHE A 59 19.08 12.19 -23.62
CA PHE A 59 17.87 12.47 -22.84
C PHE A 59 16.76 13.09 -23.68
N VAL A 60 17.07 14.12 -24.47
CA VAL A 60 16.07 14.79 -25.31
C VAL A 60 15.50 13.84 -26.36
N ASP A 61 16.34 12.98 -26.95
CA ASP A 61 15.88 12.00 -27.92
C ASP A 61 14.98 10.94 -27.27
N TYR A 62 15.29 10.51 -26.04
CA TYR A 62 14.39 9.67 -25.24
C TYR A 62 13.05 10.34 -24.94
N VAL A 63 13.07 11.59 -24.47
CA VAL A 63 11.86 12.40 -24.21
C VAL A 63 10.98 12.48 -25.45
N LYS A 64 11.56 12.73 -26.64
CA LYS A 64 10.81 12.72 -27.91
C LYS A 64 10.14 11.38 -28.16
N THR A 65 10.84 10.26 -27.97
CA THR A 65 10.24 8.92 -28.18
C THR A 65 9.10 8.62 -27.21
N CYS A 66 9.16 9.11 -25.96
CA CYS A 66 8.05 8.97 -25.02
C CYS A 66 6.83 9.79 -25.46
N HIS A 67 7.05 11.03 -25.90
CA HIS A 67 5.98 11.91 -26.40
C HIS A 67 5.37 11.46 -27.73
N GLU A 68 6.07 10.66 -28.55
CA GLU A 68 5.45 10.02 -29.73
C GLU A 68 4.31 9.06 -29.35
N HIS A 69 4.30 8.56 -28.11
CA HIS A 69 3.29 7.65 -27.59
C HIS A 69 2.25 8.34 -26.67
N GLU A 70 2.45 9.62 -26.31
CA GLU A 70 1.59 10.37 -25.38
C GLU A 70 0.96 11.62 -26.04
N GLN A 71 -0.29 11.95 -25.69
CA GLN A 71 -1.01 13.10 -26.28
C GLN A 71 -0.62 14.47 -25.66
N HIS A 72 0.30 14.50 -24.70
CA HIS A 72 0.64 15.70 -23.94
C HIS A 72 2.12 16.07 -24.06
N GLN A 73 2.42 16.99 -24.97
CA GLN A 73 3.76 17.55 -25.12
C GLN A 73 4.00 18.66 -24.09
N ILE A 74 4.94 18.47 -23.17
CA ILE A 74 5.39 19.55 -22.28
C ILE A 74 6.40 20.40 -23.05
N ASP A 75 5.95 21.56 -23.55
CA ASP A 75 6.85 22.57 -24.09
C ASP A 75 7.68 23.17 -22.95
N SER A 76 8.95 22.80 -22.90
CA SER A 76 9.87 23.15 -21.82
C SER A 76 11.12 23.86 -22.35
N ASN A 77 11.36 25.05 -21.80
CA ASN A 77 12.54 25.87 -22.05
C ASN A 77 13.63 25.67 -20.99
N ASP A 78 13.45 24.74 -20.03
CA ASP A 78 14.34 24.59 -18.88
C ASP A 78 14.69 23.14 -18.53
N VAL A 79 15.02 22.35 -19.56
CA VAL A 79 15.62 21.01 -19.43
C VAL A 79 16.89 21.10 -18.58
N GLY A 80 17.10 20.17 -17.66
CA GLY A 80 18.34 20.12 -16.90
C GLY A 80 18.28 19.29 -15.62
N LEU A 81 19.22 19.54 -14.71
CA LEU A 81 19.38 18.74 -13.50
C LEU A 81 18.81 19.44 -12.28
N LEU A 82 18.13 18.64 -11.45
CA LEU A 82 17.67 19.03 -10.12
C LEU A 82 18.48 18.30 -9.04
N PRO A 83 18.92 19.01 -7.99
CA PRO A 83 19.44 18.35 -6.80
C PRO A 83 18.30 17.62 -6.10
N ARG A 84 18.55 16.39 -5.63
CA ARG A 84 17.63 15.66 -4.74
C ARG A 84 18.15 15.77 -3.30
N GLY A 85 17.22 15.89 -2.34
CA GLY A 85 17.56 16.08 -0.93
C GLY A 85 18.07 14.84 -0.17
N GLN A 86 17.74 13.62 -0.58
CA GLN A 86 18.22 12.38 0.07
C GLN A 86 18.41 11.28 -0.98
N GLY A 87 19.67 10.98 -1.32
CA GLY A 87 20.04 9.98 -2.33
C GLY A 87 21.42 10.17 -2.96
N SER A 88 21.96 9.12 -3.59
CA SER A 88 23.19 9.20 -4.41
C SER A 88 22.94 9.46 -5.90
N SER A 89 21.67 9.58 -6.32
CA SER A 89 21.29 9.77 -7.73
C SER A 89 21.05 11.25 -8.07
N VAL A 90 21.26 11.60 -9.34
CA VAL A 90 21.03 12.96 -9.86
C VAL A 90 19.88 12.92 -10.87
N TRP A 91 18.91 13.82 -10.74
CA TRP A 91 17.73 13.83 -11.61
C TRP A 91 17.91 14.76 -12.80
N LEU A 92 17.81 14.21 -14.01
CA LEU A 92 17.72 14.95 -15.27
C LEU A 92 16.26 14.97 -15.72
N THR A 93 15.67 16.17 -15.84
CA THR A 93 14.25 16.34 -16.15
C THR A 93 14.02 17.17 -17.40
N GLU A 94 12.92 16.89 -18.09
CA GLU A 94 12.49 17.68 -19.26
C GLU A 94 12.11 19.11 -18.88
N SER A 95 11.66 19.36 -17.64
CA SER A 95 11.43 20.71 -17.13
C SER A 95 11.76 20.80 -15.66
N ASN A 96 12.74 21.62 -15.33
CA ASN A 96 13.05 21.87 -13.93
C ASN A 96 11.96 22.69 -13.20
N SER A 97 11.04 23.34 -13.94
CA SER A 97 9.96 24.16 -13.37
C SER A 97 8.64 23.40 -13.26
N LYS A 98 8.35 22.52 -14.21
CA LYS A 98 7.08 21.75 -14.27
C LYS A 98 7.25 20.28 -13.87
N LEU A 99 8.49 19.80 -13.75
CA LEU A 99 8.82 18.36 -13.80
C LEU A 99 8.26 17.73 -15.08
N GLY A 100 8.30 16.41 -15.17
CA GLY A 100 7.89 15.67 -16.36
C GLY A 100 8.61 14.34 -16.45
N ILE A 101 9.05 13.95 -17.65
CA ILE A 101 9.97 12.82 -17.80
C ILE A 101 11.26 13.10 -17.01
N VAL A 102 11.70 12.12 -16.22
CA VAL A 102 12.91 12.19 -15.39
C VAL A 102 13.79 10.97 -15.63
N TRP A 103 15.09 11.20 -15.77
CA TRP A 103 16.11 10.18 -15.59
C TRP A 103 16.77 10.33 -14.22
N SER A 104 16.91 9.21 -13.51
CA SER A 104 17.75 9.12 -12.32
C SER A 104 19.11 8.58 -12.74
N LEU A 105 20.16 9.37 -12.54
CA LEU A 105 21.52 9.08 -13.02
C LEU A 105 22.44 8.68 -11.87
N LEU A 106 23.29 7.68 -12.12
CA LEU A 106 24.41 7.31 -11.26
C LEU A 106 25.73 7.47 -11.99
N LEU A 107 26.75 7.94 -11.26
CA LEU A 107 28.14 7.96 -11.71
C LEU A 107 28.80 6.62 -11.42
N VAL A 108 29.36 5.99 -12.45
CA VAL A 108 30.06 4.71 -12.32
C VAL A 108 31.30 4.88 -11.46
N ARG A 109 31.47 4.03 -10.44
CA ARG A 109 32.65 4.03 -9.60
C ARG A 109 33.88 3.54 -10.36
N ARG A 110 34.98 4.29 -10.25
CA ARG A 110 36.31 3.88 -10.71
C ARG A 110 37.12 3.36 -9.54
N GLU A 111 37.15 2.03 -9.35
CA GLU A 111 37.82 1.40 -8.19
C GLU A 111 39.33 1.68 -8.10
N ASN A 112 39.95 2.07 -9.21
CA ASN A 112 41.38 2.43 -9.26
C ASN A 112 41.67 3.89 -8.85
N ILE A 113 40.66 4.69 -8.54
CA ILE A 113 40.80 6.07 -8.09
C ILE A 113 40.32 6.18 -6.64
N LEU A 114 41.25 6.44 -5.73
CA LEU A 114 40.94 6.62 -4.32
C LEU A 114 40.05 7.86 -4.13
N GLY A 115 38.93 7.71 -3.41
CA GLY A 115 38.00 8.82 -3.14
C GLY A 115 37.14 9.24 -4.34
N HIS A 116 37.02 8.40 -5.37
CA HIS A 116 36.13 8.66 -6.50
C HIS A 116 34.65 8.74 -6.02
N PRO A 117 33.87 9.76 -6.42
CA PRO A 117 32.51 9.98 -5.91
C PRO A 117 31.45 9.04 -6.50
N GLY A 118 31.79 8.29 -7.55
CA GLY A 118 30.87 7.34 -8.19
C GLY A 118 30.34 6.27 -7.24
N THR A 119 29.03 6.08 -7.27
CA THR A 119 28.28 5.12 -6.43
C THR A 119 27.64 4.00 -7.26
N GLY A 120 27.67 4.10 -8.59
CA GLY A 120 27.08 3.13 -9.51
C GLY A 120 28.07 2.04 -9.97
N ARG A 121 27.53 0.92 -10.41
CA ARG A 121 28.24 -0.26 -10.93
C ARG A 121 27.70 -0.67 -12.29
N LEU A 122 28.61 -1.06 -13.17
CA LEU A 122 28.24 -1.77 -14.40
C LEU A 122 28.09 -3.25 -14.06
N LEU A 123 26.95 -3.81 -14.40
CA LEU A 123 26.54 -5.17 -14.06
C LEU A 123 26.81 -6.14 -15.21
N ASP A 124 26.95 -7.43 -14.88
CA ASP A 124 27.00 -8.50 -15.88
C ASP A 124 25.58 -8.65 -16.47
N PRO A 125 25.41 -8.54 -17.80
CA PRO A 125 24.10 -8.53 -18.44
C PRO A 125 23.35 -9.86 -18.32
N GLU A 126 24.05 -10.96 -18.06
CA GLU A 126 23.51 -12.32 -18.06
C GLU A 126 23.40 -12.91 -16.65
N TRP A 127 24.27 -12.50 -15.72
CA TRP A 127 24.42 -13.17 -14.43
C TRP A 127 24.41 -12.19 -13.27
N VAL A 128 23.69 -12.53 -12.19
CA VAL A 128 23.63 -11.71 -10.99
C VAL A 128 24.89 -11.88 -10.14
N ASP A 129 25.34 -10.81 -9.49
CA ASP A 129 26.40 -10.88 -8.49
C ASP A 129 25.83 -11.38 -7.15
N LEU A 130 25.99 -12.66 -6.85
CA LEU A 130 25.47 -13.28 -5.63
C LEU A 130 26.24 -12.89 -4.36
N ASP A 131 27.47 -12.39 -4.47
CA ASP A 131 28.25 -11.99 -3.29
C ASP A 131 27.71 -10.69 -2.68
N ILE A 132 27.06 -9.83 -3.48
CA ILE A 132 26.41 -8.61 -2.99
C ILE A 132 25.33 -8.90 -1.93
N ILE A 133 24.63 -10.04 -2.07
CA ILE A 133 23.54 -10.43 -1.17
C ILE A 133 24.10 -10.75 0.23
N LYS A 134 25.27 -11.40 0.30
CA LYS A 134 25.94 -11.70 1.56
C LYS A 134 26.36 -10.41 2.27
N GLU A 135 26.82 -9.43 1.50
CA GLU A 135 27.24 -8.14 2.03
C GLU A 135 26.04 -7.33 2.55
N TRP A 136 24.93 -7.27 1.80
CA TRP A 136 23.69 -6.66 2.28
C TRP A 136 23.14 -7.33 3.55
N LYS A 137 23.16 -8.67 3.59
CA LYS A 137 22.82 -9.42 4.81
C LYS A 137 23.71 -8.99 5.97
N ARG A 138 25.02 -8.93 5.78
CA ARG A 138 25.99 -8.53 6.80
C ARG A 138 25.70 -7.11 7.29
N MET A 139 25.61 -6.13 6.39
CA MET A 139 25.31 -4.73 6.72
C MET A 139 23.98 -4.59 7.47
N CYS A 140 22.91 -5.22 7.00
CA CYS A 140 21.62 -5.17 7.68
C CYS A 140 21.69 -5.71 9.12
N LEU A 141 22.48 -6.76 9.34
CA LEU A 141 22.63 -7.37 10.66
C LEU A 141 23.54 -6.56 11.58
N THR A 142 24.65 -6.04 11.07
CA THR A 142 25.62 -5.28 11.87
C THR A 142 25.15 -3.86 12.16
N ASP A 143 24.53 -3.20 11.17
CA ASP A 143 24.31 -1.76 11.22
C ASP A 143 22.89 -1.43 11.74
N HIS A 144 21.89 -2.26 11.43
CA HIS A 144 20.50 -2.03 11.88
C HIS A 144 20.11 -2.83 13.13
N GLY A 145 20.72 -4.00 13.35
CA GLY A 145 20.51 -4.84 14.52
C GLY A 145 19.02 -5.07 14.85
N ALA A 146 18.63 -4.65 16.06
CA ALA A 146 17.28 -4.84 16.59
C ALA A 146 16.16 -4.18 15.76
N LYS A 147 16.44 -3.05 15.08
CA LYS A 147 15.44 -2.33 14.28
C LYS A 147 14.88 -3.17 13.13
N CYS A 148 15.72 -4.03 12.53
CA CYS A 148 15.31 -4.93 11.45
C CYS A 148 15.03 -6.36 11.94
N HIS A 149 15.17 -6.66 13.24
CA HIS A 149 14.92 -8.01 13.75
C HIS A 149 13.42 -8.32 13.73
N ASN A 150 12.58 -7.49 14.34
CA ASN A 150 11.12 -7.70 14.31
C ASN A 150 10.40 -6.34 14.28
N PRO A 151 10.51 -5.59 13.17
CA PRO A 151 9.97 -4.23 13.09
C PRO A 151 8.45 -4.18 13.24
N LEU A 152 7.76 -5.26 12.85
CA LEU A 152 6.31 -5.40 12.98
C LEU A 152 5.88 -5.95 14.34
N LYS A 153 6.84 -6.30 15.21
CA LYS A 153 6.63 -6.90 16.53
C LYS A 153 5.69 -8.11 16.48
N VAL A 154 5.75 -8.91 15.41
CA VAL A 154 4.85 -10.06 15.24
C VAL A 154 5.29 -11.17 16.19
N TRP A 155 4.32 -11.85 16.81
CA TRP A 155 4.60 -12.97 17.69
C TRP A 155 5.35 -14.10 16.95
N PRO A 156 6.19 -14.87 17.65
CA PRO A 156 6.93 -15.95 17.02
C PRO A 156 5.98 -17.04 16.52
N VAL A 157 6.12 -17.42 15.26
CA VAL A 157 5.39 -18.56 14.68
C VAL A 157 6.34 -19.57 14.07
N ARG A 158 5.85 -20.81 14.00
CA ARG A 158 6.54 -21.93 13.39
C ARG A 158 5.71 -22.45 12.23
N PRO A 159 6.24 -22.47 11.00
CA PRO A 159 5.56 -23.16 9.92
C PRO A 159 5.51 -24.66 10.24
N ALA A 160 4.49 -25.36 9.73
CA ALA A 160 4.37 -26.80 9.92
C ALA A 160 5.59 -27.54 9.34
N TRP A 161 6.03 -27.10 8.17
CA TRP A 161 7.09 -27.73 7.39
C TRP A 161 8.06 -26.69 6.82
N LEU A 162 9.29 -27.13 6.60
CA LEU A 162 10.38 -26.40 5.96
C LEU A 162 11.10 -27.32 4.98
N ILE A 163 11.76 -26.75 3.99
CA ILE A 163 12.70 -27.43 3.11
C ILE A 163 14.10 -27.27 3.71
N ASP A 164 14.75 -28.39 4.04
CA ASP A 164 16.17 -28.43 4.40
C ASP A 164 17.00 -28.41 3.12
N VAL A 165 17.69 -27.31 2.82
CA VAL A 165 18.40 -27.17 1.53
C VAL A 165 19.69 -27.99 1.46
N GLU A 166 20.27 -28.37 2.60
CA GLU A 166 21.45 -29.24 2.65
C GLU A 166 21.08 -30.69 2.38
N LYS A 167 20.00 -31.15 3.03
CA LYS A 167 19.49 -32.51 2.86
C LYS A 167 18.53 -32.65 1.69
N ARG A 168 18.07 -31.56 1.10
CA ARG A 168 17.11 -31.51 -0.02
C ARG A 168 15.86 -32.35 0.25
N CYS A 169 15.25 -32.13 1.41
CA CYS A 169 14.03 -32.80 1.85
C CYS A 169 13.14 -31.88 2.71
N ILE A 170 11.91 -32.32 2.98
CA ILE A 170 10.97 -31.62 3.86
C ILE A 170 11.20 -32.06 5.31
N VAL A 171 11.27 -31.10 6.23
CA VAL A 171 11.45 -31.33 7.67
C VAL A 171 10.42 -30.53 8.48
N PRO A 172 10.04 -30.97 9.70
CA PRO A 172 9.16 -30.18 10.56
C PRO A 172 9.78 -28.81 10.90
N GLY A 173 8.97 -27.75 10.92
CA GLY A 173 9.42 -26.40 11.25
C GLY A 173 9.64 -26.19 12.76
N GLN A 174 10.72 -26.74 13.31
CA GLN A 174 10.96 -26.72 14.76
C GLN A 174 11.63 -25.42 15.27
N SER A 175 12.39 -24.71 14.43
CA SER A 175 13.06 -23.45 14.78
C SER A 175 12.23 -22.23 14.34
N PRO A 176 11.82 -21.34 15.25
CA PRO A 176 11.28 -20.03 14.88
C PRO A 176 12.38 -19.12 14.31
N GLY A 177 12.10 -18.41 13.23
CA GLY A 177 12.94 -17.28 12.78
C GLY A 177 14.23 -17.61 12.00
N GLU A 178 14.54 -18.89 11.77
CA GLU A 178 15.77 -19.38 11.09
C GLU A 178 15.46 -19.94 9.70
N PHE A 179 14.58 -19.30 8.93
CA PHE A 179 14.24 -19.75 7.59
C PHE A 179 14.04 -18.58 6.63
N VAL A 180 14.30 -18.85 5.36
CA VAL A 180 13.99 -17.96 4.23
C VAL A 180 12.59 -18.28 3.74
N ALA A 181 11.77 -17.30 3.38
CA ALA A 181 10.50 -17.55 2.71
C ALA A 181 10.62 -17.27 1.21
N LEU A 182 9.80 -17.92 0.40
CA LEU A 182 9.64 -17.64 -1.03
C LEU A 182 8.27 -17.03 -1.30
N SER A 183 8.24 -16.00 -2.13
CA SER A 183 7.01 -15.36 -2.63
C SER A 183 7.11 -15.20 -4.15
N TYR A 184 6.09 -15.68 -4.86
CA TYR A 184 6.12 -15.80 -6.31
C TYR A 184 4.71 -15.93 -6.90
N ARG A 185 4.60 -15.69 -8.20
CA ARG A 185 3.37 -15.95 -8.96
C ARG A 185 3.33 -17.41 -9.39
N TRP A 186 2.15 -18.04 -9.35
CA TRP A 186 2.02 -19.43 -9.82
C TRP A 186 1.94 -19.57 -11.35
N GLY A 187 1.78 -18.47 -12.09
CA GLY A 187 1.56 -18.52 -13.54
C GLY A 187 0.35 -19.38 -13.93
N ASP A 188 0.44 -20.01 -15.09
CA ASP A 188 -0.55 -20.96 -15.61
C ASP A 188 -0.32 -22.40 -15.12
N ALA A 189 0.67 -22.61 -14.24
CA ALA A 189 1.03 -23.94 -13.78
C ALA A 189 -0.09 -24.57 -12.93
N THR A 190 -0.30 -25.86 -13.11
CA THR A 190 -1.11 -26.65 -12.17
C THR A 190 -0.30 -26.81 -10.88
N PRO A 191 -0.82 -26.40 -9.72
CA PRO A 191 -0.09 -26.49 -8.47
C PRO A 191 0.27 -27.95 -8.15
N VAL A 192 1.50 -28.17 -7.68
CA VAL A 192 1.87 -29.46 -7.09
C VAL A 192 1.02 -29.67 -5.85
N VAL A 193 0.28 -30.77 -5.80
CA VAL A 193 -0.48 -31.15 -4.62
C VAL A 193 0.39 -32.08 -3.78
N VAL A 194 0.81 -31.59 -2.62
CA VAL A 194 1.51 -32.40 -1.62
C VAL A 194 0.46 -32.97 -0.66
N ASP A 195 0.04 -34.21 -0.95
CA ASP A 195 -0.77 -35.03 -0.04
C ASP A 195 0.11 -35.67 1.05
N ALA A 196 -0.52 -36.38 2.00
CA ALA A 196 0.18 -37.00 3.12
C ALA A 196 1.23 -38.04 2.68
N ASP A 197 0.94 -38.81 1.62
CA ASP A 197 1.86 -39.82 1.09
C ASP A 197 3.07 -39.18 0.40
N THR A 198 2.84 -38.13 -0.39
CA THR A 198 3.89 -37.35 -1.04
C THR A 198 4.74 -36.65 -0.01
N LEU A 199 4.12 -36.03 1.01
CA LEU A 199 4.84 -35.44 2.13
C LEU A 199 5.73 -36.46 2.83
N ALA A 200 5.23 -37.67 3.10
CA ALA A 200 6.02 -38.73 3.73
C ALA A 200 7.25 -39.11 2.90
N ARG A 201 7.11 -39.23 1.57
CA ARG A 201 8.25 -39.49 0.67
C ARG A 201 9.25 -38.33 0.64
N LEU A 202 8.74 -37.10 0.59
CA LEU A 202 9.57 -35.89 0.52
C LEU A 202 10.38 -35.61 1.79
N ARG A 203 10.11 -36.33 2.89
CA ARG A 203 10.88 -36.23 4.14
C ARG A 203 12.19 -37.01 4.11
N GLU A 204 12.33 -37.97 3.21
CA GLU A 204 13.58 -38.74 3.08
C GLU A 204 14.71 -37.84 2.55
N PRO A 205 15.94 -37.94 3.07
CA PRO A 205 17.07 -37.17 2.57
C PRO A 205 17.23 -37.34 1.06
N TYR A 206 17.45 -36.21 0.38
CA TYR A 206 17.62 -36.08 -1.07
C TYR A 206 16.39 -36.43 -1.90
N ALA A 207 15.21 -36.59 -1.28
CA ALA A 207 13.97 -36.91 -2.01
C ALA A 207 13.59 -35.85 -3.06
N LEU A 208 13.95 -34.57 -2.84
CA LEU A 208 13.66 -33.51 -3.81
C LEU A 208 14.48 -33.62 -5.10
N ASP A 209 15.66 -34.27 -5.07
CA ASP A 209 16.49 -34.43 -6.29
C ASP A 209 15.83 -35.37 -7.31
N GLY A 210 14.95 -36.27 -6.86
CA GLY A 210 14.19 -37.20 -7.72
C GLY A 210 12.75 -36.79 -8.01
N PHE A 211 12.31 -35.63 -7.53
CA PHE A 211 10.92 -35.19 -7.63
C PHE A 211 10.67 -34.38 -8.92
N ASN A 212 10.66 -35.08 -10.05
CA ASN A 212 10.58 -34.50 -11.39
C ASN A 212 9.34 -33.64 -11.64
N GLU A 213 8.23 -33.89 -10.93
CA GLU A 213 7.03 -33.04 -11.00
C GLU A 213 7.36 -31.60 -10.61
N LEU A 214 8.17 -31.41 -9.56
CA LEU A 214 8.57 -30.09 -9.08
C LEU A 214 9.40 -29.34 -10.13
N ASP A 215 10.31 -30.03 -10.82
CA ASP A 215 11.15 -29.44 -11.86
C ASP A 215 10.36 -29.02 -13.09
N ARG A 216 9.17 -29.60 -13.32
CA ARG A 216 8.31 -29.24 -14.45
C ARG A 216 7.35 -28.11 -14.12
N SER A 217 6.82 -28.08 -12.90
CA SER A 217 5.76 -27.12 -12.50
C SER A 217 6.26 -25.93 -11.68
N ALA A 218 7.36 -26.10 -10.95
CA ALA A 218 7.91 -25.09 -10.06
C ALA A 218 9.46 -25.09 -9.96
N PRO A 219 10.21 -24.95 -11.08
CA PRO A 219 11.67 -24.70 -11.08
C PRO A 219 12.13 -23.66 -10.05
N ILE A 220 11.29 -22.65 -9.79
CA ILE A 220 11.54 -21.60 -8.80
C ILE A 220 11.95 -22.12 -7.42
N ILE A 221 11.47 -23.31 -7.01
CA ILE A 221 11.83 -23.90 -5.72
C ILE A 221 13.32 -24.23 -5.66
N ARG A 222 13.90 -24.78 -6.75
CA ARG A 222 15.33 -25.07 -6.81
C ARG A 222 16.17 -23.81 -6.86
N HIS A 223 15.70 -22.80 -7.59
CA HIS A 223 16.34 -21.49 -7.61
C HIS A 223 16.37 -20.87 -6.21
N ALA A 224 15.25 -20.91 -5.50
CA ALA A 224 15.14 -20.41 -4.12
C ALA A 224 15.99 -21.22 -3.13
N MET A 225 16.07 -22.55 -3.27
CA MET A 225 16.98 -23.39 -2.48
C MET A 225 18.44 -22.99 -2.70
N HIS A 226 18.83 -22.71 -3.95
CA HIS A 226 20.19 -22.24 -4.26
C HIS A 226 20.49 -20.88 -3.61
N VAL A 227 19.60 -19.89 -3.77
CA VAL A 227 19.75 -18.56 -3.16
C VAL A 227 19.76 -18.64 -1.62
N THR A 228 18.96 -19.52 -1.04
CA THR A 228 18.94 -19.80 0.41
C THR A 228 20.31 -20.31 0.89
N ALA A 229 20.90 -21.26 0.17
CA ALA A 229 22.25 -21.76 0.48
C ALA A 229 23.33 -20.66 0.33
N VAL A 230 23.22 -19.80 -0.68
CA VAL A 230 24.13 -18.65 -0.90
C VAL A 230 24.06 -17.63 0.24
N LEU A 231 22.87 -17.39 0.78
CA LEU A 231 22.65 -16.56 1.96
C LEU A 231 23.26 -17.17 3.24
N GLY A 232 23.69 -18.44 3.20
CA GLY A 232 24.16 -19.19 4.36
C GLY A 232 23.03 -19.61 5.30
N GLU A 233 21.80 -19.70 4.78
CA GLU A 233 20.63 -20.20 5.51
C GLU A 233 20.36 -21.66 5.12
N ARG A 234 19.83 -22.45 6.06
CA ARG A 234 19.56 -23.87 5.84
C ARG A 234 18.12 -24.18 5.47
N TYR A 235 17.17 -23.39 5.95
CA TYR A 235 15.76 -23.69 5.81
C TYR A 235 15.06 -22.71 4.88
N LEU A 236 14.26 -23.25 3.97
CA LEU A 236 13.40 -22.51 3.06
C LEU A 236 11.93 -22.87 3.33
N TRP A 237 11.06 -21.89 3.33
CA TRP A 237 9.62 -22.06 3.32
C TRP A 237 9.06 -21.66 1.96
N ALA A 238 8.30 -22.57 1.35
CA ALA A 238 7.56 -22.31 0.13
C ALA A 238 6.16 -22.92 0.25
N ASP A 239 5.14 -22.11 0.01
CA ASP A 239 3.72 -22.44 0.20
C ASP A 239 3.30 -23.75 -0.48
N VAL A 240 3.81 -24.02 -1.69
CA VAL A 240 3.47 -25.21 -2.48
C VAL A 240 3.92 -26.53 -1.81
N LEU A 241 5.02 -26.52 -1.06
CA LEU A 241 5.54 -27.72 -0.38
C LEU A 241 5.28 -27.71 1.14
N CYS A 242 5.25 -26.54 1.76
CA CYS A 242 5.24 -26.41 3.22
C CYS A 242 3.84 -26.30 3.82
N ILE A 243 2.81 -26.08 2.99
CA ILE A 243 1.40 -26.14 3.41
C ILE A 243 0.84 -27.50 3.02
N PRO A 244 0.51 -28.38 3.98
CA PRO A 244 0.00 -29.71 3.67
C PRO A 244 -1.42 -29.60 3.13
N ARG A 245 -1.63 -29.93 1.84
CA ARG A 245 -2.92 -29.77 1.16
C ARG A 245 -3.86 -30.98 1.32
N GLY A 246 -3.43 -32.01 2.05
CA GLY A 246 -4.20 -33.21 2.36
C GLY A 246 -4.84 -33.23 3.76
N GLU A 247 -4.60 -32.22 4.59
CA GLU A 247 -5.12 -32.11 5.96
C GLU A 247 -5.81 -30.76 6.16
N ASP A 248 -7.13 -30.70 5.95
CA ASP A 248 -7.90 -29.44 5.86
C ASP A 248 -7.72 -28.53 7.08
N GLN A 249 -7.65 -29.10 8.28
CA GLN A 249 -7.45 -28.33 9.52
C GLN A 249 -6.07 -27.67 9.56
N VAL A 250 -5.00 -28.44 9.31
CA VAL A 250 -3.63 -27.93 9.33
C VAL A 250 -3.42 -26.93 8.19
N MET A 251 -3.95 -27.21 7.00
CA MET A 251 -3.93 -26.27 5.87
C MET A 251 -4.57 -24.93 6.27
N THR A 252 -5.76 -24.97 6.86
CA THR A 252 -6.49 -23.77 7.28
C THR A 252 -5.71 -22.99 8.35
N GLU A 253 -5.11 -23.68 9.31
CA GLU A 253 -4.26 -23.06 10.34
C GLU A 253 -3.02 -22.40 9.72
N GLN A 254 -2.32 -23.08 8.80
CA GLN A 254 -1.16 -22.52 8.11
C GLN A 254 -1.51 -21.30 7.26
N LEU A 255 -2.64 -21.32 6.55
CA LEU A 255 -3.11 -20.18 5.76
C LEU A 255 -3.47 -18.98 6.64
N LYS A 256 -4.11 -19.21 7.78
CA LYS A 256 -4.36 -18.16 8.78
C LYS A 256 -3.06 -17.58 9.35
N MET A 257 -2.03 -18.40 9.48
CA MET A 257 -0.71 -18.01 9.98
C MET A 257 0.23 -17.45 8.89
N MET A 258 -0.16 -17.50 7.61
CA MET A 258 0.73 -17.21 6.48
C MET A 258 1.40 -15.84 6.63
N GLY A 259 0.64 -14.80 6.96
CA GLY A 259 1.23 -13.48 7.21
C GLY A 259 2.28 -13.46 8.32
N ALA A 260 2.05 -14.19 9.41
CA ALA A 260 3.03 -14.30 10.49
C ALA A 260 4.26 -15.12 10.09
N ILE A 261 4.12 -16.12 9.21
CA ILE A 261 5.25 -16.89 8.66
C ILE A 261 6.19 -15.95 7.89
N TYR A 262 5.65 -15.11 6.99
CA TYR A 262 6.47 -14.11 6.27
C TYR A 262 7.11 -13.07 7.20
N ALA A 263 6.40 -12.65 8.25
CA ALA A 263 6.96 -11.74 9.26
C ALA A 263 8.12 -12.35 10.06
N ASN A 264 8.10 -13.66 10.28
CA ASN A 264 9.12 -14.38 11.02
C ASN A 264 10.29 -14.86 10.15
N ALA A 265 10.10 -14.97 8.83
CA ALA A 265 11.17 -15.34 7.91
C ALA A 265 12.37 -14.39 8.04
N PHE A 266 13.59 -14.91 8.01
CA PHE A 266 14.83 -14.11 8.00
C PHE A 266 14.79 -13.08 6.87
N VAL A 267 14.55 -13.55 5.65
CA VAL A 267 14.33 -12.77 4.44
C VAL A 267 13.30 -13.49 3.58
N THR A 268 12.52 -12.73 2.82
CA THR A 268 11.65 -13.27 1.78
C THR A 268 12.32 -13.07 0.43
N ILE A 269 12.59 -14.16 -0.29
CA ILE A 269 12.96 -14.11 -1.71
C ILE A 269 11.69 -13.84 -2.49
N ILE A 270 11.70 -12.80 -3.30
CA ILE A 270 10.56 -12.42 -4.13
C ILE A 270 10.96 -12.53 -5.60
N ALA A 271 10.17 -13.31 -6.36
CA ALA A 271 10.25 -13.35 -7.82
C ALA A 271 9.31 -12.30 -8.42
N GLY A 272 9.86 -11.13 -8.75
CA GLY A 272 9.14 -10.03 -9.38
C GLY A 272 8.93 -10.22 -10.88
N ASP A 273 9.98 -10.70 -11.57
CA ASP A 273 9.96 -10.88 -13.03
C ASP A 273 9.29 -12.21 -13.43
N GLY A 274 9.81 -13.33 -12.94
CA GLY A 274 9.33 -14.66 -13.30
C GLY A 274 8.17 -15.17 -12.43
N ASP A 275 7.49 -16.19 -12.93
CA ASP A 275 6.52 -16.99 -12.18
C ASP A 275 7.11 -18.33 -11.70
N SER A 276 6.26 -19.30 -11.35
CA SER A 276 6.71 -20.60 -10.85
C SER A 276 7.51 -21.41 -11.88
N GLN A 277 7.20 -21.24 -13.17
CA GLN A 277 7.80 -21.98 -14.27
C GLN A 277 9.05 -21.28 -14.79
N GLU A 278 9.02 -19.96 -14.91
CA GLU A 278 10.17 -19.16 -15.33
C GLU A 278 11.25 -19.09 -14.23
N GLY A 279 10.81 -18.95 -12.98
CA GLY A 279 11.68 -18.92 -11.81
C GLY A 279 12.43 -17.61 -11.62
N LEU A 280 13.72 -17.71 -11.29
CA LEU A 280 14.60 -16.56 -10.99
C LEU A 280 15.65 -16.52 -12.10
N PHE A 281 15.85 -15.37 -12.74
CA PHE A 281 16.83 -15.24 -13.82
C PHE A 281 18.23 -14.91 -13.31
N GLY A 282 19.25 -15.27 -14.09
CA GLY A 282 20.64 -14.87 -13.88
C GLY A 282 21.42 -15.64 -12.83
N LEU A 283 20.96 -16.82 -12.38
CA LEU A 283 21.70 -17.67 -11.45
C LEU A 283 22.64 -18.60 -12.22
N ARG A 284 23.94 -18.27 -12.25
CA ARG A 284 24.94 -18.99 -13.06
C ARG A 284 24.95 -20.49 -12.76
N GLY A 285 24.67 -21.29 -13.79
CA GLY A 285 24.64 -22.76 -13.73
C GLY A 285 23.39 -23.34 -13.05
N VAL A 286 22.41 -22.51 -12.68
CA VAL A 286 21.19 -22.91 -11.97
C VAL A 286 19.94 -22.51 -12.75
N SER A 287 19.91 -21.31 -13.32
CA SER A 287 18.77 -20.81 -14.09
C SER A 287 19.21 -20.17 -15.42
N SER A 288 18.23 -19.78 -16.23
CA SER A 288 18.47 -19.06 -17.49
C SER A 288 19.15 -17.71 -17.24
N PRO A 289 20.00 -17.24 -18.17
CA PRO A 289 20.54 -15.88 -18.14
C PRO A 289 19.43 -14.83 -18.03
N ARG A 290 19.74 -13.69 -17.41
CA ARG A 290 18.89 -12.49 -17.48
C ARG A 290 19.19 -11.72 -18.78
N ASP A 291 18.29 -10.82 -19.19
CA ASP A 291 18.52 -9.85 -20.28
C ASP A 291 18.61 -8.44 -19.68
N LEU A 292 19.63 -8.22 -18.83
CA LEU A 292 19.82 -6.93 -18.20
C LEU A 292 20.41 -5.94 -19.20
N ARG A 293 19.79 -4.76 -19.30
CA ARG A 293 20.28 -3.65 -20.13
C ARG A 293 20.46 -2.41 -19.28
N GLN A 294 21.68 -1.88 -19.22
CA GLN A 294 21.97 -0.59 -18.60
C GLN A 294 22.23 0.46 -19.68
N ARG A 295 21.52 1.60 -19.61
CA ARG A 295 21.74 2.72 -20.52
C ARG A 295 22.94 3.54 -20.05
N VAL A 296 24.12 3.20 -20.55
CA VAL A 296 25.40 3.86 -20.20
C VAL A 296 25.66 5.03 -21.13
N ILE A 297 25.97 6.19 -20.54
CA ILE A 297 26.20 7.46 -21.23
C ILE A 297 27.63 7.93 -20.92
N PRO A 298 28.45 8.28 -21.93
CA PRO A 298 29.78 8.81 -21.70
C PRO A 298 29.72 10.24 -21.12
N PHE A 299 30.62 10.55 -20.18
CA PHE A 299 30.76 11.87 -19.58
C PHE A 299 32.27 12.21 -19.43
N GLY A 300 32.92 12.54 -20.55
CA GLY A 300 34.38 12.71 -20.57
C GLY A 300 35.10 11.37 -20.39
N GLU A 301 36.00 11.28 -19.41
CA GLU A 301 36.62 9.99 -19.00
C GLU A 301 35.71 9.16 -18.09
N GLU A 302 34.61 9.74 -17.62
CA GLU A 302 33.65 9.11 -16.73
C GLU A 302 32.49 8.48 -17.48
N LYS A 303 31.73 7.65 -16.77
CA LYS A 303 30.51 7.02 -17.29
C LYS A 303 29.36 7.28 -16.33
N LEU A 304 28.24 7.70 -16.89
CA LEU A 304 26.95 7.76 -16.21
C LEU A 304 26.10 6.59 -16.69
N PHE A 305 25.12 6.15 -15.91
CA PHE A 305 24.03 5.36 -16.45
C PHE A 305 22.69 5.80 -15.86
N VAL A 306 21.63 5.53 -16.62
CA VAL A 306 20.25 5.71 -16.17
C VAL A 306 19.87 4.49 -15.34
N ARG A 307 19.42 4.72 -14.11
CA ARG A 307 18.93 3.66 -13.23
C ARG A 307 17.73 2.96 -13.86
N ASN A 308 17.69 1.64 -13.80
CA ASN A 308 16.54 0.86 -14.27
C ASN A 308 15.37 0.90 -13.30
N THR A 309 15.65 1.18 -12.02
CA THR A 309 14.66 1.21 -10.94
C THR A 309 14.63 2.57 -10.25
N ASP A 310 13.45 3.21 -10.24
CA ASP A 310 13.18 4.42 -9.48
C ASP A 310 12.70 4.11 -8.04
N ILE A 311 12.38 5.14 -7.27
CA ILE A 311 11.97 5.04 -5.86
C ILE A 311 10.68 4.22 -5.62
N PHE A 312 9.83 4.07 -6.63
CA PHE A 312 8.55 3.34 -6.55
C PHE A 312 8.53 2.05 -7.41
N SER A 313 9.52 1.85 -8.28
CA SER A 313 9.60 0.74 -9.22
C SER A 313 9.45 -0.63 -8.58
N LEU A 314 9.99 -0.83 -7.37
CA LEU A 314 9.87 -2.10 -6.64
C LEU A 314 8.45 -2.44 -6.19
N GLN A 315 7.48 -1.54 -6.37
CA GLN A 315 6.06 -1.75 -6.06
C GLN A 315 5.20 -1.93 -7.33
N ASN A 316 5.82 -2.04 -8.50
CA ASN A 316 5.17 -2.18 -9.80
C ASN A 316 5.40 -3.56 -10.42
N GLY A 317 4.57 -3.89 -11.41
CA GLY A 317 4.69 -5.10 -12.21
C GLY A 317 3.82 -6.26 -11.71
N PRO A 318 3.75 -7.36 -12.49
CA PRO A 318 2.72 -8.38 -12.34
C PRO A 318 2.69 -9.08 -10.97
N TYR A 319 3.83 -9.16 -10.28
CA TYR A 319 3.90 -9.70 -8.92
C TYR A 319 2.97 -8.96 -7.96
N HIS A 320 2.91 -7.63 -8.07
CA HIS A 320 2.13 -6.79 -7.17
C HIS A 320 0.64 -6.79 -7.50
N ASP A 321 0.21 -7.32 -8.64
CA ASP A 321 -1.20 -7.38 -9.01
C ASP A 321 -1.95 -8.50 -8.28
N ARG A 322 -1.24 -9.51 -7.76
CA ARG A 322 -1.86 -10.66 -7.09
C ARG A 322 -2.26 -10.33 -5.64
N GLY A 323 -3.46 -10.68 -5.23
CA GLY A 323 -3.95 -10.35 -3.87
C GLY A 323 -3.16 -11.03 -2.75
N TRP A 324 -2.80 -12.31 -2.91
CA TRP A 324 -2.03 -13.05 -1.89
C TRP A 324 -0.64 -12.44 -1.64
N THR A 325 0.06 -11.98 -2.69
CA THR A 325 1.41 -11.41 -2.55
C THR A 325 1.43 -10.10 -1.77
N TYR A 326 0.27 -9.42 -1.63
CA TYR A 326 0.18 -8.17 -0.88
C TYR A 326 0.59 -8.33 0.59
N GLN A 327 0.05 -9.34 1.29
CA GLN A 327 0.44 -9.59 2.69
C GLN A 327 1.85 -10.18 2.79
N GLU A 328 2.28 -10.98 1.80
CA GLU A 328 3.62 -11.57 1.75
C GLU A 328 4.69 -10.46 1.69
N TYR A 329 4.48 -9.47 0.82
CA TYR A 329 5.35 -8.31 0.69
C TYR A 329 5.27 -7.38 1.90
N LYS A 330 4.07 -7.01 2.36
CA LYS A 330 3.89 -6.03 3.45
C LYS A 330 4.36 -6.55 4.81
N LEU A 331 4.36 -7.86 5.04
CA LEU A 331 4.76 -8.45 6.31
C LEU A 331 6.23 -8.90 6.34
N ALA A 332 6.90 -9.04 5.20
CA ALA A 332 8.30 -9.44 5.14
C ALA A 332 9.23 -8.37 5.77
N ARG A 333 9.95 -8.73 6.84
CA ARG A 333 10.91 -7.83 7.51
C ARG A 333 12.15 -7.48 6.67
N ARG A 334 12.51 -8.37 5.74
CA ARG A 334 13.56 -8.20 4.73
C ARG A 334 13.10 -8.86 3.44
N ARG A 335 13.38 -8.22 2.32
CA ARG A 335 12.99 -8.68 0.98
C ARG A 335 14.22 -8.70 0.09
N LEU A 336 14.50 -9.85 -0.50
CA LEU A 336 15.47 -10.01 -1.58
C LEU A 336 14.66 -10.18 -2.87
N PHE A 337 14.59 -9.12 -3.67
CA PHE A 337 13.67 -9.02 -4.79
C PHE A 337 14.41 -9.12 -6.12
N PHE A 338 13.99 -10.07 -6.95
CA PHE A 338 14.44 -10.21 -8.34
C PHE A 338 13.43 -9.48 -9.23
N HIS A 339 13.76 -8.27 -9.66
CA HIS A 339 12.85 -7.41 -10.41
C HIS A 339 13.60 -6.57 -11.44
N SER A 340 12.97 -6.28 -12.58
CA SER A 340 13.60 -5.53 -13.68
C SER A 340 14.96 -6.11 -14.11
N HIS A 341 15.10 -7.44 -14.03
CA HIS A 341 16.34 -8.17 -14.29
C HIS A 341 17.51 -7.81 -13.35
N GLU A 342 17.25 -7.26 -12.17
CA GLU A 342 18.26 -6.91 -11.15
C GLU A 342 17.92 -7.50 -9.77
N LEU A 343 18.92 -7.52 -8.88
CA LEU A 343 18.73 -7.80 -7.46
C LEU A 343 18.48 -6.54 -6.65
N HIS A 344 17.53 -6.61 -5.73
CA HIS A 344 17.25 -5.56 -4.76
C HIS A 344 17.10 -6.12 -3.36
N TRP A 345 17.57 -5.36 -2.38
CA TRP A 345 17.35 -5.65 -0.97
C TRP A 345 16.55 -4.52 -0.34
N GLU A 346 15.45 -4.86 0.30
CA GLU A 346 14.62 -3.90 1.04
C GLU A 346 14.39 -4.41 2.47
N CYS A 347 14.83 -3.64 3.46
CA CYS A 347 14.47 -3.82 4.86
C CYS A 347 13.77 -2.57 5.39
N THR A 348 13.39 -2.55 6.67
CA THR A 348 12.70 -1.39 7.26
C THR A 348 13.59 -0.17 7.49
N CYS A 349 14.89 -0.27 7.22
CA CYS A 349 15.82 0.85 7.39
C CYS A 349 16.43 1.33 6.07
N SER A 350 16.67 0.43 5.11
CA SER A 350 17.42 0.74 3.89
C SER A 350 16.95 -0.09 2.70
N VAL A 351 17.18 0.50 1.51
CA VAL A 351 17.03 -0.12 0.19
C VAL A 351 18.39 -0.13 -0.48
N TRP A 352 18.78 -1.26 -1.07
CA TRP A 352 20.00 -1.41 -1.85
C TRP A 352 19.68 -2.07 -3.20
N HIS A 353 20.31 -1.59 -4.28
CA HIS A 353 20.16 -2.17 -5.63
C HIS A 353 21.50 -2.71 -6.12
N GLU A 354 21.46 -3.75 -6.94
CA GLU A 354 22.65 -4.42 -7.49
C GLU A 354 23.59 -3.44 -8.21
N GLU A 355 22.99 -2.46 -8.92
CA GLU A 355 23.66 -1.40 -9.68
C GLU A 355 24.43 -0.40 -8.80
N MET A 356 24.40 -0.54 -7.47
CA MET A 356 25.08 0.35 -6.53
C MET A 356 26.22 -0.36 -5.79
N ILE A 357 27.23 0.41 -5.42
CA ILE A 357 28.35 -0.08 -4.60
C ILE A 357 27.83 -0.49 -3.21
N PRO A 358 28.44 -1.49 -2.55
CA PRO A 358 28.15 -1.77 -1.16
C PRO A 358 28.31 -0.52 -0.28
N GLY A 359 27.35 -0.27 0.60
CA GLY A 359 27.34 0.93 1.46
C GLY A 359 26.65 2.16 0.88
N ALA A 360 26.42 2.23 -0.44
CA ALA A 360 25.62 3.32 -1.00
C ALA A 360 24.12 3.00 -0.83
N GLU A 361 23.38 3.92 -0.21
CA GLU A 361 21.92 3.77 -0.09
C GLU A 361 21.21 4.27 -1.32
N ALA A 362 20.22 3.50 -1.74
CA ALA A 362 19.30 3.95 -2.77
C ALA A 362 18.37 5.03 -2.24
N ASP A 363 17.83 5.80 -3.17
CA ASP A 363 16.61 6.54 -2.96
C ASP A 363 15.49 5.61 -2.45
N LYS A 364 14.95 5.88 -1.26
CA LYS A 364 13.93 5.01 -0.63
C LYS A 364 12.62 5.75 -0.39
N TYR A 365 11.51 5.10 -0.73
CA TYR A 365 10.19 5.37 -0.17
C TYR A 365 9.79 4.16 0.67
N LEU A 366 10.03 4.27 1.97
CA LEU A 366 9.49 3.32 2.94
C LEU A 366 8.11 3.84 3.33
N ASP A 367 7.07 3.10 2.93
CA ASP A 367 5.68 3.44 3.26
C ASP A 367 5.51 3.63 4.78
N PRO A 368 5.30 4.86 5.29
CA PRO A 368 5.28 5.10 6.73
C PRO A 368 3.96 4.64 7.37
N ARG A 369 2.91 4.40 6.57
CA ARG A 369 1.54 4.18 7.05
C ARG A 369 1.39 2.91 7.90
N PRO A 370 1.97 1.75 7.52
CA PRO A 370 2.01 0.59 8.40
C PRO A 370 2.70 0.91 9.74
N HIS A 371 3.80 1.67 9.74
CA HIS A 371 4.56 1.94 10.96
C HIS A 371 3.74 2.72 12.00
N VAL A 372 2.91 3.68 11.57
CA VAL A 372 1.98 4.41 12.44
C VAL A 372 1.01 3.44 13.13
N ILE A 373 0.39 2.54 12.37
CA ILE A 373 -0.52 1.53 12.93
C ILE A 373 0.22 0.59 13.87
N ILE A 374 1.38 0.08 13.48
CA ILE A 374 2.17 -0.85 14.32
C ILE A 374 2.68 -0.20 15.61
N ALA A 375 2.87 1.12 15.64
CA ALA A 375 3.24 1.87 16.83
C ALA A 375 2.06 2.06 17.82
N GLY A 376 0.88 1.52 17.53
CA GLY A 376 -0.29 1.58 18.41
C GLY A 376 -1.32 2.64 18.02
N PHE A 377 -1.08 3.43 16.98
CA PHE A 377 -1.98 4.51 16.57
C PHE A 377 -3.01 3.99 15.55
N PRO A 378 -4.31 4.00 15.87
CA PRO A 378 -5.35 3.46 15.00
C PRO A 378 -5.73 4.46 13.89
N ASP A 379 -4.79 4.75 13.00
CA ASP A 379 -4.92 5.74 11.94
C ASP A 379 -5.79 5.20 10.78
N LEU A 380 -7.00 5.74 10.68
CA LEU A 380 -7.98 5.32 9.68
C LEU A 380 -7.57 5.70 8.25
N GLU A 381 -6.81 6.79 8.07
CA GLU A 381 -6.28 7.20 6.75
C GLU A 381 -5.26 6.19 6.24
N SER A 382 -4.28 5.82 7.07
CA SER A 382 -3.32 4.75 6.79
C SER A 382 -4.02 3.42 6.48
N LEU A 383 -5.00 3.03 7.30
CA LEU A 383 -5.77 1.81 7.08
C LEU A 383 -6.54 1.88 5.75
N SER A 384 -7.20 3.01 5.45
CA SER A 384 -7.93 3.22 4.21
C SER A 384 -7.03 3.08 2.99
N HIS A 385 -5.79 3.59 3.06
CA HIS A 385 -4.85 3.44 1.96
C HIS A 385 -4.44 1.97 1.75
N ILE A 386 -4.11 1.27 2.84
CA ILE A 386 -3.69 -0.13 2.79
C ILE A 386 -4.82 -1.01 2.24
N THR A 387 -6.04 -0.84 2.78
CA THR A 387 -7.24 -1.53 2.30
C THR A 387 -7.51 -1.21 0.83
N GLY A 388 -7.48 0.07 0.44
CA GLY A 388 -7.72 0.50 -0.93
C GLY A 388 -6.78 -0.17 -1.92
N ARG A 389 -5.46 -0.14 -1.65
CA ARG A 389 -4.44 -0.76 -2.52
C ARG A 389 -4.55 -2.27 -2.60
N TYR A 390 -4.96 -2.93 -1.50
CA TYR A 390 -5.23 -4.36 -1.51
C TYR A 390 -6.46 -4.70 -2.34
N ASN A 391 -7.52 -3.91 -2.25
CA ASN A 391 -8.80 -4.27 -2.86
C ASN A 391 -8.82 -4.13 -4.40
N GLU A 392 -7.81 -3.45 -4.96
CA GLU A 392 -7.52 -3.39 -6.40
C GLU A 392 -6.81 -4.66 -6.91
N LYS A 393 -6.31 -5.52 -6.02
CA LYS A 393 -5.54 -6.70 -6.42
C LYS A 393 -6.43 -7.80 -6.99
N LEU A 394 -5.88 -8.52 -7.94
CA LEU A 394 -6.49 -9.65 -8.62
C LEU A 394 -6.42 -10.91 -7.76
N LEU A 395 -7.57 -11.57 -7.64
CA LEU A 395 -7.70 -12.87 -6.99
C LEU A 395 -8.16 -13.91 -8.01
N ARG A 396 -7.61 -15.12 -7.92
CA ARG A 396 -8.08 -16.25 -8.74
C ARG A 396 -9.51 -16.65 -8.34
N TYR A 397 -9.79 -16.61 -7.05
CA TYR A 397 -11.10 -16.89 -6.47
C TYR A 397 -11.50 -15.69 -5.61
N ASP A 398 -12.66 -15.11 -5.93
CA ASP A 398 -13.18 -13.92 -5.27
C ASP A 398 -13.39 -14.13 -3.76
N GLU A 399 -13.74 -15.35 -3.35
CA GLU A 399 -13.88 -15.72 -1.94
C GLU A 399 -12.56 -15.71 -1.13
N ASP A 400 -11.41 -15.63 -1.78
CA ASP A 400 -10.11 -15.49 -1.10
C ASP A 400 -9.87 -14.07 -0.56
N ALA A 401 -10.76 -13.11 -0.83
CA ALA A 401 -10.57 -11.68 -0.51
C ALA A 401 -10.32 -11.39 0.98
N LEU A 402 -10.89 -12.17 1.90
CA LEU A 402 -10.57 -12.04 3.32
C LEU A 402 -9.35 -12.90 3.70
N PRO A 403 -9.28 -14.20 3.37
CA PRO A 403 -8.11 -15.03 3.64
C PRO A 403 -6.78 -14.40 3.21
N ALA A 404 -6.72 -13.78 2.03
CA ALA A 404 -5.51 -13.23 1.43
C ALA A 404 -4.98 -11.94 2.10
N ILE A 405 -5.74 -11.29 2.99
CA ILE A 405 -5.29 -10.14 3.79
C ILE A 405 -5.39 -10.36 5.31
N THR A 406 -5.99 -11.48 5.76
CA THR A 406 -6.24 -11.73 7.18
C THR A 406 -4.97 -11.68 8.03
N GLY A 407 -3.82 -12.12 7.50
CA GLY A 407 -2.54 -12.01 8.21
C GLY A 407 -2.18 -10.56 8.53
N LEU A 408 -2.32 -9.67 7.55
CA LEU A 408 -2.04 -8.24 7.71
C LEU A 408 -3.02 -7.57 8.69
N LEU A 409 -4.32 -7.85 8.56
CA LEU A 409 -5.34 -7.34 9.47
C LEU A 409 -5.11 -7.82 10.91
N SER A 410 -4.68 -9.07 11.09
CA SER A 410 -4.35 -9.62 12.41
C SER A 410 -3.22 -8.83 13.08
N VAL A 411 -2.17 -8.49 12.33
CA VAL A 411 -1.07 -7.69 12.85
C VAL A 411 -1.53 -6.27 13.23
N MET A 412 -2.38 -5.66 12.42
CA MET A 412 -2.93 -4.31 12.66
C MET A 412 -3.95 -4.29 13.80
N SER A 413 -4.65 -5.39 14.06
CA SER A 413 -5.73 -5.48 15.06
C SER A 413 -5.29 -5.11 16.48
N ARG A 414 -3.99 -5.17 16.76
CA ARG A 414 -3.41 -4.80 18.06
C ARG A 414 -3.56 -3.31 18.38
N SER A 415 -3.78 -2.48 17.36
CA SER A 415 -4.05 -1.04 17.51
C SER A 415 -5.54 -0.71 17.38
N PHE A 416 -6.33 -1.61 16.78
CA PHE A 416 -7.77 -1.43 16.58
C PHE A 416 -8.56 -2.30 17.56
N THR A 417 -9.09 -1.70 18.63
CA THR A 417 -9.87 -2.40 19.65
C THR A 417 -11.06 -3.15 19.02
N GLY A 418 -11.19 -4.45 19.34
CA GLY A 418 -12.22 -5.33 18.76
C GLY A 418 -11.84 -5.96 17.42
N GLY A 419 -10.74 -5.54 16.79
CA GLY A 419 -10.23 -6.14 15.57
C GLY A 419 -11.03 -5.76 14.32
N PHE A 420 -11.04 -6.68 13.36
CA PHE A 420 -11.67 -6.50 12.05
C PHE A 420 -12.75 -7.55 11.78
N LEU A 421 -13.98 -7.10 11.52
CA LEU A 421 -15.09 -7.95 11.09
C LEU A 421 -15.27 -7.80 9.58
N TYR A 422 -14.96 -8.85 8.82
CA TYR A 422 -14.86 -8.83 7.36
C TYR A 422 -14.06 -7.61 6.86
N GLY A 423 -12.90 -7.33 7.48
CA GLY A 423 -12.07 -6.19 7.10
C GLY A 423 -12.52 -4.81 7.61
N ILE A 424 -13.71 -4.69 8.22
CA ILE A 424 -14.17 -3.44 8.84
C ILE A 424 -13.64 -3.34 10.28
N PRO A 425 -12.90 -2.27 10.66
CA PRO A 425 -12.41 -2.10 12.02
C PRO A 425 -13.56 -1.85 13.00
N GLU A 426 -13.74 -2.72 14.01
CA GLU A 426 -14.83 -2.56 14.99
C GLU A 426 -14.72 -1.25 15.77
N MET A 427 -13.49 -0.81 16.09
CA MET A 427 -13.20 0.46 16.75
C MET A 427 -13.83 1.69 16.05
N PHE A 428 -13.94 1.64 14.72
CA PHE A 428 -14.50 2.71 13.87
C PHE A 428 -15.72 2.25 13.08
N PHE A 429 -16.47 1.26 13.58
CA PHE A 429 -17.42 0.49 12.79
C PHE A 429 -18.41 1.36 12.01
N ASP A 430 -19.05 2.33 12.67
CA ASP A 430 -20.02 3.24 12.02
C ASP A 430 -19.41 3.96 10.81
N ARG A 431 -18.28 4.67 11.02
CA ARG A 431 -17.59 5.42 9.98
C ARG A 431 -17.13 4.51 8.84
N ALA A 432 -16.52 3.37 9.20
CA ALA A 432 -15.95 2.44 8.26
C ALA A 432 -17.02 1.68 7.44
N LEU A 433 -18.21 1.42 7.99
CA LEU A 433 -19.34 0.83 7.27
C LEU A 433 -19.85 1.74 6.14
N GLY A 434 -19.62 3.05 6.27
CA GLY A 434 -19.88 4.06 5.24
C GLY A 434 -18.81 4.16 4.14
N TRP A 435 -17.90 3.17 4.03
CA TRP A 435 -16.90 3.10 2.96
C TRP A 435 -17.54 3.31 1.58
N GLY A 436 -16.77 3.80 0.60
CA GLY A 436 -17.25 3.98 -0.77
C GLY A 436 -16.11 4.14 -1.76
N PRO A 437 -16.42 4.23 -3.06
CA PRO A 437 -15.43 4.59 -4.06
C PRO A 437 -14.90 6.01 -3.75
N PRO A 438 -13.58 6.28 -3.89
CA PRO A 438 -13.09 7.65 -3.83
C PRO A 438 -13.66 8.47 -4.99
N TRP A 439 -13.63 9.79 -4.88
CA TRP A 439 -14.14 10.70 -5.90
C TRP A 439 -13.22 10.74 -7.13
N ILE A 440 -13.27 9.66 -7.92
CA ILE A 440 -12.46 9.46 -9.13
C ILE A 440 -13.38 8.83 -10.22
N PRO A 441 -13.73 9.57 -11.29
CA PRO A 441 -14.77 9.16 -12.25
C PRO A 441 -14.52 7.81 -12.95
N PHE A 442 -13.27 7.46 -13.22
CA PHE A 442 -12.93 6.29 -14.05
C PHE A 442 -12.89 4.96 -13.29
N LEU A 443 -12.90 4.96 -11.95
CA LEU A 443 -12.81 3.72 -11.18
C LEU A 443 -14.15 3.00 -11.15
N GLN A 444 -14.17 1.68 -11.33
CA GLN A 444 -15.38 0.85 -11.22
C GLN A 444 -15.23 -0.07 -10.01
N LEU A 445 -16.31 -0.25 -9.25
CA LEU A 445 -16.38 -1.31 -8.24
C LEU A 445 -17.18 -2.48 -8.81
N ARG A 446 -16.61 -3.68 -8.74
CA ARG A 446 -17.30 -4.91 -9.15
C ARG A 446 -17.71 -5.70 -7.93
N ARG A 447 -18.92 -6.24 -7.91
CA ARG A 447 -19.31 -7.18 -6.86
C ARG A 447 -18.57 -8.51 -7.02
N ARG A 448 -17.91 -8.97 -5.94
CA ARG A 448 -17.25 -10.28 -5.90
C ARG A 448 -18.28 -11.39 -5.83
N THR A 449 -18.04 -12.48 -6.56
CA THR A 449 -18.95 -13.63 -6.66
C THR A 449 -18.20 -14.90 -6.30
N PRO A 450 -18.69 -15.72 -5.35
CA PRO A 450 -18.02 -16.97 -5.00
C PRO A 450 -17.88 -17.90 -6.21
N SER A 451 -16.77 -18.62 -6.28
CA SER A 451 -16.54 -19.60 -7.34
C SER A 451 -17.52 -20.78 -7.27
N HIS A 452 -17.55 -21.57 -8.35
CA HIS A 452 -18.30 -22.82 -8.40
C HIS A 452 -17.63 -23.99 -7.65
N LEU A 453 -16.53 -23.74 -6.92
CA LEU A 453 -15.89 -24.79 -6.12
C LEU A 453 -16.83 -25.33 -5.03
N PRO A 454 -16.77 -26.63 -4.69
CA PRO A 454 -17.47 -27.18 -3.54
C PRO A 454 -17.11 -26.43 -2.26
N GLU A 455 -18.06 -26.25 -1.34
CA GLU A 455 -17.87 -25.48 -0.10
C GLU A 455 -16.68 -25.98 0.72
N GLY A 456 -16.48 -27.29 0.84
CA GLY A 456 -15.34 -27.89 1.54
C GLY A 456 -13.97 -27.63 0.90
N ARG A 457 -13.92 -27.08 -0.33
CA ARG A 457 -12.68 -26.67 -1.00
C ARG A 457 -12.42 -25.16 -0.93
N ARG A 458 -13.38 -24.38 -0.43
CA ARG A 458 -13.22 -22.93 -0.28
C ARG A 458 -12.55 -22.63 1.05
N LEU A 459 -11.69 -21.63 1.07
CA LEU A 459 -11.05 -21.19 2.29
C LEU A 459 -12.07 -20.53 3.21
N SER A 460 -12.04 -20.88 4.50
CA SER A 460 -12.91 -20.27 5.50
C SER A 460 -12.20 -19.08 6.16
N PRO A 461 -12.83 -17.88 6.20
CA PRO A 461 -14.19 -17.57 5.76
C PRO A 461 -14.27 -17.31 4.25
N SER A 462 -15.31 -17.85 3.59
CA SER A 462 -15.58 -17.65 2.15
C SER A 462 -16.78 -16.72 1.87
N GLY A 463 -17.35 -16.13 2.91
CA GLY A 463 -18.48 -15.21 2.78
C GLY A 463 -18.07 -13.88 2.13
N LEU A 464 -18.95 -13.32 1.29
CA LEU A 464 -18.75 -12.05 0.60
C LEU A 464 -19.90 -11.07 0.88
N PRO A 465 -20.04 -10.60 2.15
CA PRO A 465 -21.16 -9.75 2.53
C PRO A 465 -21.17 -8.42 1.78
N SER A 466 -22.36 -7.91 1.46
CA SER A 466 -22.50 -6.68 0.65
C SER A 466 -22.06 -5.42 1.37
N TRP A 467 -22.19 -5.45 2.69
CA TRP A 467 -21.91 -4.33 3.57
C TRP A 467 -20.42 -4.14 3.85
N SER A 468 -19.59 -5.16 3.61
CA SER A 468 -18.14 -5.05 3.70
C SER A 468 -17.54 -4.80 2.32
N TRP A 469 -16.46 -4.02 2.27
CA TRP A 469 -15.65 -3.86 1.07
C TRP A 469 -15.03 -5.18 0.57
N ILE A 470 -14.87 -6.19 1.43
CA ILE A 470 -14.40 -7.55 1.06
C ILE A 470 -15.30 -8.16 -0.03
N GLY A 471 -16.59 -7.84 -0.02
CA GLY A 471 -17.53 -8.31 -1.05
C GLY A 471 -17.37 -7.63 -2.40
N TRP A 472 -16.41 -6.71 -2.56
CA TRP A 472 -16.26 -5.86 -3.74
C TRP A 472 -14.79 -5.83 -4.20
N GLU A 473 -14.58 -5.64 -5.50
CA GLU A 473 -13.28 -5.44 -6.11
C GLU A 473 -13.16 -4.01 -6.64
N GLY A 474 -11.98 -3.41 -6.45
CA GLY A 474 -11.67 -2.04 -6.88
C GLY A 474 -11.32 -1.13 -5.70
N LEU A 475 -10.91 0.10 -6.02
CA LEU A 475 -10.41 1.04 -5.02
C LEU A 475 -11.54 1.53 -4.09
N VAL A 476 -11.39 1.27 -2.81
CA VAL A 476 -12.33 1.68 -1.75
C VAL A 476 -11.64 2.62 -0.75
N SER A 477 -12.43 3.44 -0.08
CA SER A 477 -11.96 4.29 1.01
C SER A 477 -12.96 4.36 2.16
N TYR A 478 -12.45 4.44 3.39
CA TYR A 478 -13.25 4.79 4.58
C TYR A 478 -13.50 6.30 4.73
N GLY A 479 -12.95 7.10 3.79
CA GLY A 479 -12.86 8.56 3.86
C GLY A 479 -11.60 9.04 4.58
N ILE A 480 -11.09 10.20 4.15
CA ILE A 480 -9.85 10.82 4.69
C ILE A 480 -10.12 11.94 5.70
N SER A 481 -11.40 12.21 5.99
CA SER A 481 -11.81 13.40 6.74
C SER A 481 -12.21 13.11 8.18
N GLU A 482 -12.22 11.86 8.67
CA GLU A 482 -12.57 11.63 10.09
C GLU A 482 -11.59 12.39 10.99
N ALA A 483 -12.13 13.16 11.93
CA ALA A 483 -11.35 14.05 12.76
C ALA A 483 -10.57 13.28 13.84
N CYS A 484 -9.46 12.69 13.43
CA CYS A 484 -8.54 11.91 14.26
C CYS A 484 -7.15 12.55 14.22
N ARG A 485 -6.33 12.10 13.27
CA ARG A 485 -5.02 12.64 12.97
C ARG A 485 -5.17 13.91 12.14
N ILE A 486 -4.34 14.92 12.41
CA ILE A 486 -4.37 16.19 11.69
C ILE A 486 -3.59 16.01 10.39
N ASN A 487 -4.29 16.19 9.27
CA ASN A 487 -3.70 16.30 7.95
C ASN A 487 -3.91 17.72 7.43
N ARG A 488 -2.87 18.56 7.49
CA ARG A 488 -2.96 19.99 7.14
C ARG A 488 -3.23 20.24 5.65
N ARG A 489 -3.08 19.21 4.82
CA ARG A 489 -3.34 19.28 3.36
C ARG A 489 -4.82 19.09 3.03
N VAL A 490 -5.59 18.47 3.92
CA VAL A 490 -7.03 18.25 3.75
C VAL A 490 -7.79 19.51 4.17
N ARG A 491 -8.82 19.86 3.40
CA ARG A 491 -9.64 21.08 3.61
C ARG A 491 -11.00 20.79 4.22
N GLU A 492 -11.25 19.55 4.58
CA GLU A 492 -12.51 19.07 5.13
C GLU A 492 -12.22 18.07 6.25
N ILE A 493 -12.90 18.25 7.38
CA ILE A 493 -12.93 17.25 8.45
C ILE A 493 -14.39 16.95 8.81
N GLY A 494 -14.65 15.71 9.19
CA GLY A 494 -15.93 15.19 9.61
C GLY A 494 -15.82 14.54 10.99
N GLU A 495 -16.84 14.74 11.81
CA GLU A 495 -16.97 14.10 13.10
C GLU A 495 -18.18 13.16 13.12
N THR A 496 -17.91 11.86 13.19
CA THR A 496 -18.94 10.83 13.17
C THR A 496 -19.62 10.70 14.54
N THR A 497 -20.95 10.59 14.51
CA THR A 497 -21.81 10.31 15.67
C THR A 497 -22.65 9.06 15.36
N PRO A 498 -22.42 7.94 16.07
CA PRO A 498 -23.28 6.76 15.98
C PRO A 498 -24.73 7.12 16.32
N ILE A 499 -25.68 6.58 15.56
CA ILE A 499 -27.13 6.78 15.78
C ILE A 499 -27.85 5.49 16.14
N THR A 500 -27.15 4.36 16.05
CA THR A 500 -27.71 3.04 16.26
C THR A 500 -26.67 2.10 16.88
N GLU A 501 -27.15 0.90 17.12
CA GLU A 501 -26.63 -0.13 17.97
C GLU A 501 -26.42 -1.37 17.10
N TRP A 502 -25.18 -1.65 16.71
CA TRP A 502 -24.86 -2.73 15.77
C TRP A 502 -24.59 -4.07 16.45
N TYR A 503 -25.16 -5.13 15.90
CA TYR A 503 -24.93 -6.51 16.33
C TYR A 503 -24.60 -7.40 15.13
N THR A 504 -24.03 -8.58 15.36
CA THR A 504 -23.69 -9.52 14.29
C THR A 504 -23.94 -10.98 14.67
N SER A 505 -24.24 -11.82 13.67
CA SER A 505 -24.41 -13.26 13.82
C SER A 505 -24.16 -14.04 12.52
N ASN A 506 -24.08 -15.36 12.62
CA ASN A 506 -23.87 -16.27 11.48
C ASN A 506 -25.13 -16.60 10.69
N SER A 507 -26.32 -16.40 11.28
CA SER A 507 -27.62 -16.60 10.62
C SER A 507 -28.44 -15.32 10.65
N PRO A 508 -29.17 -14.97 9.57
CA PRO A 508 -30.02 -13.79 9.51
C PRO A 508 -31.25 -13.91 10.43
N HIS A 509 -31.55 -15.12 10.91
CA HIS A 509 -32.71 -15.40 11.76
C HIS A 509 -32.33 -15.62 13.23
N ASP A 510 -31.07 -15.40 13.61
CA ASP A 510 -30.68 -15.57 15.00
C ASP A 510 -31.39 -14.56 15.91
N PRO A 511 -31.93 -15.01 17.06
CA PRO A 511 -32.60 -14.14 18.02
C PRO A 511 -31.57 -13.21 18.71
N PRO A 512 -32.01 -12.07 19.28
CA PRO A 512 -31.12 -11.10 19.93
C PRO A 512 -30.14 -11.71 20.96
N SER A 513 -30.56 -12.76 21.68
CA SER A 513 -29.72 -13.45 22.68
C SER A 513 -28.50 -14.19 22.09
N ARG A 514 -28.49 -14.45 20.78
CA ARG A 514 -27.36 -15.08 20.06
C ARG A 514 -26.53 -14.08 19.26
N ARG A 515 -26.93 -12.81 19.19
CA ARG A 515 -26.23 -11.79 18.43
C ARG A 515 -25.12 -11.19 19.30
N ARG A 516 -23.92 -11.04 18.73
CA ARG A 516 -22.80 -10.38 19.39
C ARG A 516 -22.89 -8.88 19.15
N ARG A 517 -22.71 -8.08 20.20
CA ARG A 517 -22.60 -6.63 20.08
C ARG A 517 -21.29 -6.22 19.39
N ILE A 518 -21.37 -5.28 18.45
CA ILE A 518 -20.20 -4.56 17.90
C ILE A 518 -20.07 -3.23 18.66
N ARG A 519 -18.84 -2.87 19.07
CA ARG A 519 -18.58 -1.64 19.83
C ARG A 519 -17.62 -0.71 19.10
N SER A 520 -18.14 0.43 18.65
CA SER A 520 -17.38 1.52 18.05
C SER A 520 -16.66 2.35 19.12
N THR A 521 -15.71 1.69 19.79
CA THR A 521 -15.02 2.22 20.98
C THR A 521 -14.32 3.56 20.75
N TRP A 522 -13.98 3.93 19.51
CA TRP A 522 -13.44 5.26 19.22
C TRP A 522 -14.44 6.35 19.59
N PHE A 523 -15.68 6.25 19.10
CA PHE A 523 -16.69 7.27 19.29
C PHE A 523 -17.22 7.29 20.73
N GLU A 524 -17.33 6.13 21.39
CA GLU A 524 -17.73 6.03 22.80
C GLU A 524 -16.76 6.80 23.73
N ASN A 525 -15.48 6.86 23.38
CA ASN A 525 -14.43 7.42 24.24
C ASN A 525 -13.98 8.83 23.82
N ARG A 526 -14.11 9.20 22.54
CA ARG A 526 -13.60 10.45 21.96
C ARG A 526 -13.96 11.68 22.79
N ASP A 527 -15.24 11.83 23.11
CA ASP A 527 -15.73 13.06 23.74
C ASP A 527 -15.16 13.26 25.15
N GLY A 528 -14.82 12.16 25.84
CA GLY A 528 -14.13 12.19 27.14
C GLY A 528 -12.67 12.66 27.08
N TYR A 529 -12.08 12.80 25.89
CA TYR A 529 -10.73 13.35 25.68
C TYR A 529 -10.72 14.77 25.12
N LYS A 530 -11.90 15.32 24.77
CA LYS A 530 -12.06 16.74 24.46
C LYS A 530 -12.07 17.63 25.72
N ASP A 531 -12.23 17.02 26.91
CA ASP A 531 -12.02 17.73 28.17
C ASP A 531 -10.52 17.94 28.44
N PHE A 532 -10.03 19.12 28.09
CA PHE A 532 -8.62 19.49 28.27
C PHE A 532 -8.21 19.69 29.74
N THR A 533 -9.12 19.64 30.70
CA THR A 533 -8.76 19.63 32.14
C THR A 533 -8.28 18.25 32.60
N ARG A 534 -8.58 17.20 31.83
CA ARG A 534 -8.14 15.84 32.11
C ARG A 534 -6.61 15.72 32.01
N PRO A 535 -5.97 14.94 32.91
CA PRO A 535 -4.57 14.58 32.76
C PRO A 535 -4.31 13.87 31.43
N LEU A 536 -3.20 14.20 30.78
CA LEU A 536 -2.82 13.56 29.53
C LEU A 536 -2.49 12.09 29.77
N PRO A 537 -2.90 11.17 28.88
CA PRO A 537 -2.35 9.82 28.86
C PRO A 537 -0.83 9.85 28.69
N ALA A 538 -0.16 8.77 29.10
CA ALA A 538 1.30 8.67 28.98
C ALA A 538 1.78 8.94 27.55
N GLY A 539 2.93 9.60 27.41
CA GLY A 539 3.59 9.89 26.13
C GLY A 539 3.05 11.08 25.33
N TRP A 540 1.87 11.63 25.69
CA TRP A 540 1.28 12.78 25.00
C TRP A 540 1.81 14.13 25.49
N THR A 541 2.03 15.04 24.55
CA THR A 541 2.34 16.45 24.77
C THR A 541 1.26 17.33 24.13
N ARG A 542 0.94 18.45 24.79
CA ARG A 542 -0.10 19.41 24.36
C ARG A 542 0.53 20.70 23.84
N HIS A 543 0.03 21.21 22.72
CA HIS A 543 0.53 22.42 22.05
C HIS A 543 -0.59 23.41 21.77
N GLU A 544 -0.33 24.72 21.90
CA GLU A 544 -1.25 25.80 21.55
C GLU A 544 -1.06 26.23 20.07
N ASP A 545 -1.29 25.29 19.15
CA ASP A 545 -1.21 25.53 17.70
C ASP A 545 -2.37 24.84 16.98
N PRO A 546 -3.61 25.37 17.08
CA PRO A 546 -4.78 24.74 16.50
C PRO A 546 -4.79 24.87 14.97
N PRO A 547 -5.14 23.80 14.24
CA PRO A 547 -5.34 23.89 12.80
C PRO A 547 -6.56 24.77 12.49
N ARG A 548 -6.55 25.35 11.29
CA ARG A 548 -7.61 26.25 10.84
C ARG A 548 -9.00 25.62 10.82
N ILE A 549 -9.08 24.37 10.36
CA ILE A 549 -10.29 23.55 10.48
C ILE A 549 -10.07 22.62 11.67
N HIS A 550 -11.03 22.60 12.59
CA HIS A 550 -10.96 21.78 13.78
C HIS A 550 -12.36 21.28 14.16
N PRO A 551 -12.46 20.13 14.83
CA PRO A 551 -13.72 19.66 15.38
C PRO A 551 -14.28 20.61 16.41
N ASP A 552 -15.56 20.46 16.71
CA ASP A 552 -16.17 21.20 17.81
C ASP A 552 -15.49 20.83 19.15
N GLY A 553 -15.20 21.84 19.95
CA GLY A 553 -14.42 21.73 21.18
C GLY A 553 -12.89 21.67 21.01
N CYS A 554 -12.36 21.56 19.77
CA CYS A 554 -10.91 21.37 19.52
C CYS A 554 -10.20 22.62 18.96
N ALA A 555 -10.72 23.82 19.24
CA ALA A 555 -10.24 25.08 18.65
C ALA A 555 -8.91 25.61 19.23
N ARG A 556 -8.36 24.99 20.27
CA ARG A 556 -7.27 25.56 21.07
C ARG A 556 -5.98 24.77 21.06
N TYR A 557 -6.07 23.44 21.11
CA TYR A 557 -4.91 22.59 21.34
C TYR A 557 -4.76 21.53 20.26
N THR A 558 -3.52 21.15 20.03
CA THR A 558 -3.13 19.94 19.30
C THR A 558 -2.25 19.06 20.17
N PHE A 559 -2.14 17.78 19.80
CA PHE A 559 -1.47 16.78 20.61
C PHE A 559 -0.46 16.00 19.77
N THR A 560 0.73 15.79 20.31
CA THR A 560 1.76 14.92 19.71
C THR A 560 2.18 13.84 20.70
N HIS A 561 2.68 12.71 20.21
CA HIS A 561 3.12 11.59 21.03
C HIS A 561 4.58 11.25 20.74
N ALA A 562 5.35 10.95 21.79
CA ALA A 562 6.79 10.67 21.65
C ALA A 562 7.12 9.47 20.76
N ASP A 563 6.25 8.45 20.75
CA ASP A 563 6.45 7.21 19.98
C ASP A 563 5.87 7.25 18.54
N LEU A 564 5.34 8.39 18.08
CA LEU A 564 4.83 8.47 16.71
C LEU A 564 6.02 8.42 15.72
N PRO A 565 6.10 7.44 14.81
CA PRO A 565 7.28 7.21 13.98
C PRO A 565 7.35 8.10 12.72
N ASP A 566 6.55 9.18 12.66
CA ASP A 566 6.44 9.99 11.45
C ASP A 566 7.46 11.13 11.46
N ASP A 567 8.33 11.15 10.45
CA ASP A 567 9.30 12.21 10.21
C ASP A 567 8.62 13.46 9.59
N ASP A 568 7.36 13.36 9.13
CA ASP A 568 6.56 14.50 8.66
C ASP A 568 5.99 15.30 9.85
N SER A 569 6.79 16.26 10.32
CA SER A 569 6.42 17.18 11.40
C SER A 569 5.09 17.93 11.15
N GLU A 570 4.65 18.09 9.90
CA GLU A 570 3.40 18.79 9.58
C GLU A 570 2.15 17.95 9.87
N ASN A 571 2.28 16.61 9.87
CA ASN A 571 1.18 15.66 10.05
C ASN A 571 1.35 14.78 11.31
N ALA A 572 2.30 15.11 12.19
CA ALA A 572 2.58 14.38 13.43
C ALA A 572 1.56 14.67 14.57
N ALA A 573 0.58 15.55 14.34
CA ALA A 573 -0.34 16.03 15.37
C ALA A 573 -1.74 15.37 15.29
N TRP A 574 -2.44 15.35 16.42
CA TRP A 574 -3.80 14.82 16.60
C TRP A 574 -4.72 15.86 17.21
N PHE A 575 -6.03 15.75 16.94
CA PHE A 575 -7.03 16.67 17.51
C PHE A 575 -7.30 16.45 18.99
N TYR A 576 -7.13 15.22 19.49
CA TYR A 576 -7.30 14.84 20.90
C TYR A 576 -6.39 13.66 21.25
N PRO A 577 -5.93 13.54 22.51
CA PRO A 577 -5.10 12.43 22.95
C PRO A 577 -5.95 11.19 23.24
N PHE A 578 -5.32 10.01 23.30
CA PHE A 578 -5.97 8.75 23.66
C PHE A 578 -4.95 7.75 24.22
N PRO A 579 -5.37 6.71 24.95
CA PRO A 579 -4.45 5.67 25.41
C PRO A 579 -3.87 4.91 24.23
N VAL A 580 -2.54 4.95 24.06
CA VAL A 580 -1.84 4.18 23.04
C VAL A 580 -1.50 2.80 23.62
N PRO A 581 -1.91 1.68 22.98
CA PRO A 581 -1.57 0.35 23.45
C PRO A 581 -0.08 0.07 23.30
N GLU A 582 0.51 -0.61 24.28
CA GLU A 582 1.87 -1.13 24.18
C GLU A 582 1.90 -2.34 23.24
N VAL A 583 2.06 -2.08 21.94
CA VAL A 583 2.19 -3.14 20.94
C VAL A 583 3.56 -3.80 21.08
N GLY A 584 3.57 -5.08 21.45
CA GLY A 584 4.75 -5.92 21.63
C GLY A 584 4.60 -7.31 21.02
N GLU A 585 5.68 -8.10 21.00
CA GLU A 585 5.72 -9.45 20.41
C GLU A 585 4.83 -10.46 21.14
N THR A 586 4.54 -10.20 22.42
CA THR A 586 3.67 -11.05 23.25
C THR A 586 2.20 -10.69 23.13
N MET A 587 1.86 -9.59 22.46
CA MET A 587 0.48 -9.15 22.29
C MET A 587 -0.17 -9.96 21.16
N PRO A 588 -1.14 -10.85 21.46
CA PRO A 588 -1.81 -11.62 20.43
C PRO A 588 -2.69 -10.71 19.56
N PRO A 589 -2.98 -11.12 18.32
CA PRO A 589 -3.95 -10.42 17.49
C PRO A 589 -5.35 -10.57 18.10
N CYS A 590 -6.20 -9.58 17.86
CA CYS A 590 -7.62 -9.64 18.19
C CYS A 590 -8.41 -9.69 16.88
N MET A 591 -8.84 -10.89 16.47
CA MET A 591 -9.72 -11.05 15.32
C MET A 591 -11.04 -11.67 15.79
N PRO A 592 -12.18 -10.97 15.62
CA PRO A 592 -13.47 -11.52 16.01
C PRO A 592 -13.86 -12.69 15.11
N GLU A 593 -14.83 -13.48 15.56
CA GLU A 593 -15.49 -14.44 14.68
C GLU A 593 -16.09 -13.70 13.47
N GLN A 594 -15.86 -14.24 12.27
CA GLN A 594 -16.25 -13.62 11.01
C GLN A 594 -17.71 -13.97 10.69
N THR A 595 -18.63 -13.24 11.31
CA THR A 595 -20.08 -13.41 11.20
C THR A 595 -20.67 -12.55 10.07
N ARG A 596 -21.50 -13.14 9.21
CA ARG A 596 -21.91 -12.56 7.91
C ARG A 596 -23.02 -11.52 7.98
N TYR A 597 -23.88 -11.58 9.00
CA TYR A 597 -25.06 -10.74 9.08
C TYR A 597 -24.90 -9.67 10.15
N LEU A 598 -25.33 -8.46 9.84
CA LEU A 598 -25.41 -7.35 10.77
C LEU A 598 -26.87 -7.05 11.12
N PHE A 599 -27.10 -6.57 12.34
CA PHE A 599 -28.42 -6.25 12.86
C PHE A 599 -28.38 -4.88 13.55
N CYS A 600 -29.38 -4.05 13.31
CA CYS A 600 -29.60 -2.82 14.07
C CYS A 600 -31.06 -2.36 13.96
N GLU A 601 -31.46 -1.44 14.83
CA GLU A 601 -32.69 -0.65 14.68
C GLU A 601 -32.29 0.74 14.19
N THR A 602 -32.66 1.12 12.97
CA THR A 602 -32.26 2.41 12.38
C THR A 602 -33.44 3.08 11.69
N GLU A 603 -33.18 4.23 11.08
CA GLU A 603 -34.15 5.04 10.34
C GLU A 603 -34.05 4.78 8.84
N ARG A 604 -35.18 4.81 8.14
CA ARG A 604 -35.26 4.72 6.67
C ARG A 604 -36.15 5.76 6.04
N VAL A 605 -35.88 6.05 4.77
CA VAL A 605 -36.69 6.92 3.91
C VAL A 605 -36.73 6.37 2.47
N TRP A 606 -37.73 6.79 1.70
CA TRP A 606 -37.74 6.61 0.25
C TRP A 606 -37.54 7.94 -0.45
N LEU A 607 -36.56 7.99 -1.36
CA LEU A 607 -36.27 9.15 -2.17
C LEU A 607 -36.28 8.80 -3.66
N ARG A 608 -36.24 9.82 -4.52
CA ARG A 608 -36.11 9.67 -5.97
C ARG A 608 -34.71 10.10 -6.39
N GLY A 609 -33.98 9.19 -7.05
CA GLY A 609 -32.65 9.44 -7.58
C GLY A 609 -32.69 9.88 -9.04
N TYR A 610 -31.79 10.80 -9.39
CA TYR A 610 -31.66 11.36 -10.73
C TYR A 610 -30.19 11.57 -11.11
N ARG A 611 -29.85 11.35 -12.37
CA ARG A 611 -28.59 11.80 -12.96
C ARG A 611 -28.60 13.31 -13.15
N ASP A 612 -27.46 13.94 -12.91
CA ASP A 612 -27.25 15.37 -13.10
C ASP A 612 -26.47 15.60 -14.41
N PRO A 613 -27.14 15.99 -15.52
CA PRO A 613 -26.52 16.08 -16.84
C PRO A 613 -25.50 17.23 -16.94
N HIS A 614 -25.51 18.17 -16.00
CA HIS A 614 -24.60 19.32 -15.96
C HIS A 614 -23.40 19.12 -15.02
N ARG A 615 -23.38 18.02 -14.27
CA ARG A 615 -22.27 17.67 -13.38
C ARG A 615 -21.32 16.74 -14.11
N THR A 616 -20.55 17.29 -15.03
CA THR A 616 -19.38 16.62 -15.59
C THR A 616 -18.20 16.80 -14.65
N ASP A 617 -17.37 15.75 -14.51
CA ASP A 617 -16.11 15.90 -13.79
C ASP A 617 -15.10 16.71 -14.64
N VAL A 618 -13.86 16.87 -14.14
CA VAL A 618 -12.85 17.82 -14.65
C VAL A 618 -12.55 17.68 -16.15
N ASP A 619 -12.94 16.57 -16.80
CA ASP A 619 -12.66 16.27 -18.20
C ASP A 619 -13.90 15.89 -19.05
N GLY A 620 -15.11 16.27 -18.64
CA GLY A 620 -16.34 15.95 -19.40
C GLY A 620 -16.86 14.52 -19.21
N MET A 621 -16.25 13.75 -18.31
CA MET A 621 -16.64 12.38 -17.98
C MET A 621 -17.89 12.31 -17.09
N PRO A 622 -18.72 11.25 -17.21
CA PRO A 622 -19.91 11.06 -16.39
C PRO A 622 -19.52 10.81 -14.92
N ASN A 623 -20.03 11.67 -14.05
CA ASN A 623 -19.88 11.54 -12.60
C ASN A 623 -20.78 10.41 -12.09
N LYS A 624 -20.22 9.41 -11.40
CA LYS A 624 -20.96 8.28 -10.80
C LYS A 624 -21.72 8.66 -9.52
N SER A 625 -22.18 9.91 -9.42
CA SER A 625 -22.94 10.42 -8.29
C SER A 625 -24.32 10.85 -8.78
N VAL A 626 -25.38 10.36 -8.12
CA VAL A 626 -26.77 10.71 -8.44
C VAL A 626 -27.35 11.62 -7.37
N GLY A 627 -28.11 12.62 -7.78
CA GLY A 627 -28.81 13.52 -6.88
C GLY A 627 -30.05 12.87 -6.30
N LEU A 628 -30.25 12.97 -5.00
CA LEU A 628 -31.44 12.48 -4.30
C LEU A 628 -32.41 13.64 -4.06
N ARG A 629 -33.69 13.42 -4.39
CA ARG A 629 -34.76 14.40 -4.21
C ARG A 629 -35.93 13.85 -3.39
N SER A 630 -36.55 14.73 -2.61
CA SER A 630 -37.81 14.48 -1.90
C SER A 630 -38.98 14.31 -2.87
N CYS A 631 -40.15 13.91 -2.35
CA CYS A 631 -41.40 13.87 -3.13
C CYS A 631 -41.82 15.25 -3.66
N SER A 632 -41.41 16.34 -2.99
CA SER A 632 -41.61 17.73 -3.43
C SER A 632 -40.58 18.20 -4.47
N GLY A 633 -39.68 17.32 -4.91
CA GLY A 633 -38.67 17.62 -5.93
C GLY A 633 -37.43 18.36 -5.40
N ILE A 634 -37.33 18.63 -4.10
CA ILE A 634 -36.19 19.33 -3.50
C ILE A 634 -34.99 18.38 -3.41
N ARG A 635 -33.80 18.82 -3.83
CA ARG A 635 -32.56 18.03 -3.68
C ARG A 635 -32.12 18.03 -2.23
N VAL A 636 -32.00 16.85 -1.65
CA VAL A 636 -31.69 16.64 -0.23
C VAL A 636 -30.38 15.89 0.01
N GLY A 637 -29.83 15.23 -1.03
CA GLY A 637 -28.63 14.42 -0.88
C GLY A 637 -28.05 13.91 -2.20
N CYS A 638 -27.16 12.93 -2.09
CA CYS A 638 -26.60 12.17 -3.21
C CYS A 638 -26.27 10.72 -2.83
N LEU A 639 -26.19 9.86 -3.85
CA LEU A 639 -25.57 8.53 -3.77
C LEU A 639 -24.31 8.51 -4.62
N ASP A 640 -23.30 7.79 -4.16
CA ASP A 640 -22.07 7.50 -4.89
C ASP A 640 -22.13 6.04 -5.36
N LEU A 641 -22.24 5.84 -6.67
CA LEU A 641 -22.55 4.55 -7.26
C LEU A 641 -21.28 3.72 -7.55
N PRO A 642 -21.36 2.39 -7.43
CA PRO A 642 -20.20 1.52 -7.61
C PRO A 642 -19.68 1.57 -9.05
N ASP A 643 -20.57 1.60 -10.03
CA ASP A 643 -20.25 1.44 -11.44
C ASP A 643 -21.20 2.25 -12.36
N LEU A 644 -20.88 2.28 -13.67
CA LEU A 644 -21.69 2.97 -14.68
C LEU A 644 -23.01 2.24 -15.00
N ASP A 645 -23.06 0.92 -14.82
CA ASP A 645 -24.29 0.15 -15.05
C ASP A 645 -25.35 0.57 -14.01
N SER A 646 -24.95 0.72 -12.76
CA SER A 646 -25.77 1.27 -11.68
C SER A 646 -26.21 2.70 -11.98
N LEU A 647 -25.33 3.53 -12.55
CA LEU A 647 -25.67 4.89 -12.96
C LEU A 647 -26.74 4.91 -14.06
N SER A 648 -26.67 3.97 -15.00
CA SER A 648 -27.61 3.88 -16.13
C SER A 648 -29.06 3.62 -15.71
N LEU A 649 -29.29 3.08 -14.51
CA LEU A 649 -30.61 2.85 -13.93
C LEU A 649 -31.35 4.16 -13.60
N PHE A 650 -30.62 5.25 -13.42
CA PHE A 650 -31.20 6.53 -13.00
C PHE A 650 -31.51 7.40 -14.22
N PRO A 651 -32.72 7.95 -14.34
CA PRO A 651 -33.03 8.89 -15.42
C PRO A 651 -32.32 10.23 -15.22
N GLU A 652 -32.15 10.99 -16.29
CA GLU A 652 -31.74 12.39 -16.18
C GLU A 652 -32.86 13.23 -15.57
N PHE A 653 -32.49 14.22 -14.76
CA PHE A 653 -33.47 15.13 -14.20
C PHE A 653 -34.05 16.04 -15.28
N THR A 654 -35.33 15.83 -15.62
CA THR A 654 -36.16 16.80 -16.34
C THR A 654 -37.47 16.98 -15.57
N ASP A 655 -38.17 18.11 -15.79
CA ASP A 655 -39.38 18.46 -15.03
C ASP A 655 -40.49 17.38 -15.11
N ASP A 656 -40.49 16.57 -16.18
CA ASP A 656 -41.51 15.55 -16.45
C ASP A 656 -41.04 14.11 -16.16
N THR A 657 -39.79 13.89 -15.73
CA THR A 657 -39.27 12.52 -15.54
C THR A 657 -39.42 12.01 -14.11
N GLU A 658 -40.01 10.84 -13.97
CA GLU A 658 -40.10 10.11 -12.71
C GLU A 658 -38.76 9.46 -12.36
N GLY A 659 -38.11 9.95 -11.29
CA GLY A 659 -36.83 9.41 -10.82
C GLY A 659 -36.93 8.01 -10.24
N LEU A 660 -35.81 7.29 -10.23
CA LEU A 660 -35.74 5.94 -9.66
C LEU A 660 -35.98 6.01 -8.15
N ARG A 661 -36.98 5.28 -7.66
CA ARG A 661 -37.26 5.20 -6.22
C ARG A 661 -36.20 4.35 -5.52
N VAL A 662 -35.55 4.90 -4.51
CA VAL A 662 -34.52 4.24 -3.70
C VAL A 662 -34.93 4.20 -2.23
N GLU A 663 -34.76 3.05 -1.59
CA GLU A 663 -34.90 2.91 -0.13
C GLU A 663 -33.53 3.15 0.51
N LEU A 664 -33.47 4.10 1.43
CA LEU A 664 -32.26 4.50 2.11
C LEU A 664 -32.37 4.22 3.60
N VAL A 665 -31.32 3.64 4.18
CA VAL A 665 -31.19 3.45 5.63
C VAL A 665 -30.04 4.30 6.17
N ALA A 666 -30.22 4.93 7.32
CA ALA A 666 -29.19 5.73 7.96
C ALA A 666 -28.16 4.84 8.68
N LEU A 667 -26.88 5.19 8.56
CA LEU A 667 -25.78 4.53 9.27
C LEU A 667 -25.33 5.34 10.48
N TYR A 668 -25.02 6.62 10.25
CA TYR A 668 -24.50 7.55 11.26
C TYR A 668 -24.74 8.99 10.82
N LYS A 669 -24.65 9.92 11.77
CA LYS A 669 -24.63 11.35 11.51
C LYS A 669 -23.17 11.83 11.48
N SER A 670 -22.84 12.71 10.54
CA SER A 670 -21.51 13.35 10.46
C SER A 670 -21.66 14.87 10.44
N ALA A 671 -20.91 15.54 11.31
CA ALA A 671 -20.76 16.99 11.30
C ALA A 671 -19.48 17.34 10.55
N VAL A 672 -19.60 18.12 9.47
CA VAL A 672 -18.50 18.41 8.56
C VAL A 672 -18.13 19.89 8.62
N VAL A 673 -16.85 20.17 8.79
CA VAL A 673 -16.25 21.50 8.73
C VAL A 673 -15.34 21.57 7.52
N GLN A 674 -15.61 22.51 6.61
CA GLN A 674 -14.92 22.62 5.34
C GLN A 674 -14.44 24.03 5.05
N GLN A 675 -13.24 24.13 4.48
CA GLN A 675 -12.73 25.35 3.88
C GLN A 675 -12.94 25.33 2.35
N PRO A 676 -13.67 26.31 1.78
CA PRO A 676 -13.94 26.39 0.35
C PRO A 676 -12.68 26.73 -0.47
N TYR A 677 -12.63 26.19 -1.68
CA TYR A 677 -11.61 26.50 -2.67
C TYR A 677 -11.94 27.83 -3.38
N VAL A 678 -10.99 28.77 -3.42
CA VAL A 678 -11.09 30.01 -4.21
C VAL A 678 -10.08 29.94 -5.34
N LYS A 679 -10.54 29.97 -6.59
CA LYS A 679 -9.71 29.85 -7.80
C LYS A 679 -9.08 31.21 -8.12
N GLY A 680 -7.75 31.32 -8.12
CA GLY A 680 -7.04 32.52 -8.61
C GLY A 680 -5.85 33.03 -7.77
N GLU A 681 -5.66 32.55 -6.54
CA GLU A 681 -4.48 32.89 -5.74
C GLU A 681 -3.56 31.67 -5.63
N THR A 682 -2.35 31.78 -6.18
CA THR A 682 -1.25 30.85 -5.87
C THR A 682 -0.87 31.05 -4.41
N GLY A 683 -1.56 30.34 -3.52
CA GLY A 683 -1.34 30.40 -2.08
C GLY A 683 -2.56 30.90 -1.31
N THR A 684 -3.13 30.01 -0.50
CA THR A 684 -3.90 30.30 0.72
C THR A 684 -5.09 31.29 0.68
N THR A 685 -6.30 30.68 0.74
CA THR A 685 -7.37 30.96 1.72
C THR A 685 -8.46 32.00 1.43
N GLY A 686 -9.69 31.54 1.15
CA GLY A 686 -10.90 32.31 1.49
C GLY A 686 -11.19 32.21 3.01
N PRO A 687 -11.70 33.27 3.69
CA PRO A 687 -11.90 33.31 5.15
C PRO A 687 -13.08 32.47 5.68
N LYS A 688 -14.07 32.14 4.84
CA LYS A 688 -15.30 31.48 5.29
C LYS A 688 -15.07 29.99 5.54
N ILE A 689 -15.31 29.55 6.77
CA ILE A 689 -15.41 28.13 7.12
C ILE A 689 -16.90 27.77 7.08
N ASN A 690 -17.25 26.74 6.32
CA ASN A 690 -18.62 26.24 6.25
C ASN A 690 -18.75 25.04 7.17
N SER A 691 -19.76 25.05 8.03
CA SER A 691 -20.19 23.86 8.77
C SER A 691 -21.47 23.32 8.15
N SER A 692 -21.55 22.00 8.05
CA SER A 692 -22.76 21.29 7.61
C SER A 692 -22.90 19.99 8.37
N SER A 693 -24.05 19.34 8.26
CA SER A 693 -24.24 18.01 8.81
C SER A 693 -25.06 17.16 7.85
N HIS A 694 -24.74 15.87 7.81
CA HIS A 694 -25.45 14.91 6.98
C HIS A 694 -25.59 13.58 7.70
N TYR A 695 -26.60 12.81 7.31
CA TYR A 695 -26.64 11.37 7.57
C TYR A 695 -25.91 10.66 6.46
N ALA A 696 -24.95 9.80 6.82
CA ALA A 696 -24.43 8.80 5.91
C ALA A 696 -25.49 7.70 5.75
N VAL A 697 -25.78 7.32 4.53
CA VAL A 697 -26.88 6.40 4.20
C VAL A 697 -26.40 5.28 3.29
N LEU A 698 -27.10 4.14 3.33
CA LEU A 698 -26.98 3.08 2.32
C LEU A 698 -28.24 3.02 1.49
N TRP A 699 -28.06 2.92 0.17
CA TRP A 699 -29.10 2.40 -0.70
C TRP A 699 -29.08 0.87 -0.62
N ILE A 700 -30.24 0.29 -0.30
CA ILE A 700 -30.40 -1.15 -0.10
C ILE A 700 -31.47 -1.77 -1.00
N GLU A 701 -31.37 -3.07 -1.19
CA GLU A 701 -32.45 -3.92 -1.71
C GLU A 701 -32.71 -5.09 -0.75
N TRP A 702 -33.97 -5.50 -0.62
CA TRP A 702 -34.36 -6.63 0.23
C TRP A 702 -34.49 -7.92 -0.60
N LYS A 703 -33.84 -8.99 -0.14
CA LYS A 703 -34.00 -10.35 -0.66
C LYS A 703 -34.22 -11.31 0.51
N GLU A 704 -35.38 -11.96 0.51
CA GLU A 704 -35.75 -12.96 1.53
C GLU A 704 -35.59 -12.47 2.99
N GLY A 705 -35.92 -11.19 3.24
CA GLY A 705 -35.82 -10.59 4.57
C GLY A 705 -34.41 -10.13 4.97
N VAL A 706 -33.44 -10.19 4.06
CA VAL A 706 -32.08 -9.65 4.24
C VAL A 706 -31.87 -8.48 3.28
N ALA A 707 -31.40 -7.36 3.80
CA ALA A 707 -30.99 -6.20 3.02
C ALA A 707 -29.58 -6.40 2.45
N TYR A 708 -29.38 -6.00 1.21
CA TYR A 708 -28.08 -5.96 0.54
C TYR A 708 -27.75 -4.52 0.15
N ARG A 709 -26.54 -4.09 0.46
CA ARG A 709 -26.00 -2.78 0.09
C ARG A 709 -25.80 -2.72 -1.43
N LEU A 710 -26.30 -1.64 -2.04
CA LEU A 710 -26.11 -1.30 -3.45
C LEU A 710 -25.15 -0.11 -3.63
N ALA A 711 -25.30 0.94 -2.83
CA ALA A 711 -24.45 2.13 -2.87
C ALA A 711 -24.39 2.83 -1.50
N ASN A 712 -23.38 3.67 -1.29
CA ASN A 712 -23.35 4.61 -0.17
C ASN A 712 -23.81 6.00 -0.63
N GLY A 713 -24.10 6.86 0.34
CA GLY A 713 -24.40 8.25 0.04
C GLY A 713 -24.56 9.09 1.28
N LYS A 714 -25.09 10.30 1.07
CA LYS A 714 -25.33 11.27 2.13
C LYS A 714 -26.60 12.08 1.89
N VAL A 715 -27.32 12.36 2.98
CA VAL A 715 -28.50 13.23 2.98
C VAL A 715 -28.30 14.33 4.02
N ASN A 716 -28.62 15.58 3.67
CA ASN A 716 -28.51 16.71 4.60
C ASN A 716 -29.30 16.43 5.88
N ALA A 717 -28.72 16.73 7.05
CA ALA A 717 -29.30 16.35 8.33
C ALA A 717 -30.62 17.07 8.65
N ALA A 718 -30.78 18.34 8.25
CA ALA A 718 -32.04 19.06 8.45
C ALA A 718 -33.12 18.48 7.53
N ALA A 719 -32.80 18.26 6.26
CA ALA A 719 -33.72 17.64 5.31
C ALA A 719 -34.13 16.22 5.73
N TRP A 720 -33.21 15.42 6.29
CA TRP A 720 -33.52 14.09 6.80
C TRP A 720 -34.63 14.10 7.86
N LEU A 721 -34.60 15.06 8.79
CA LEU A 721 -35.63 15.20 9.82
C LEU A 721 -36.98 15.63 9.23
N GLU A 722 -36.97 16.48 8.20
CA GLU A 722 -38.19 16.91 7.48
C GLU A 722 -38.83 15.81 6.65
N LEU A 723 -38.08 14.76 6.31
CA LEU A 723 -38.60 13.60 5.56
C LEU A 723 -39.42 12.64 6.43
N GLU A 724 -39.50 12.87 7.75
CA GLU A 724 -40.22 12.04 8.72
C GLU A 724 -39.83 10.55 8.60
N PRO A 725 -38.56 10.19 8.89
CA PRO A 725 -38.05 8.85 8.66
C PRO A 725 -38.74 7.80 9.54
N ASP A 726 -39.00 6.63 8.97
CA ASP A 726 -39.58 5.49 9.67
C ASP A 726 -38.49 4.65 10.34
N THR A 727 -38.78 4.07 11.50
CA THR A 727 -37.89 3.07 12.11
C THR A 727 -37.96 1.73 11.34
N VAL A 728 -36.81 1.07 11.19
CA VAL A 728 -36.67 -0.24 10.55
C VAL A 728 -35.69 -1.12 11.32
N SER A 729 -36.10 -2.38 11.54
CA SER A 729 -35.22 -3.47 11.98
C SER A 729 -34.42 -3.97 10.78
N LEU A 730 -33.15 -3.58 10.69
CA LEU A 730 -32.29 -3.93 9.57
C LEU A 730 -31.56 -5.25 9.83
N VAL A 731 -31.62 -6.16 8.86
CA VAL A 731 -30.71 -7.32 8.75
C VAL A 731 -29.90 -7.15 7.48
N LEU A 732 -28.62 -6.82 7.59
CA LEU A 732 -27.75 -6.52 6.46
C LEU A 732 -26.80 -7.69 6.20
N GLY A 733 -26.72 -8.15 4.95
CA GLY A 733 -26.02 -9.40 4.56
C GLY A 733 -24.95 -9.27 3.50
#